data_AF-A0AAD7XRF0-F1
#
_entry.id   AF-A0AAD7XRF0-F1
#
_cell.length_a   1.000
_cell.length_b   1.000
_cell.length_c   1.000
_cell.angle_alpha   90.00
_cell.angle_beta   90.00
_cell.angle_gamma   90.00
#
_symmetry.space_group_name_H-M   'P 1'
#
loop_
_entity.id
_entity.type
_entity.pdbx_description
1 polymer ?
#
loop_
_entity_poly.entity_id
_entity_poly.type
_entity_poly.pdbx_seq_one_letter_code
_entity_poly.pdbx_strand_id
1 'polypeptide(L)'
;MDAALDVLLHLAETDVNNMAVYDVFIKGILDYLDNLSLSQIRTLFNIFSLLALTSSDKDNDGSHSSLWSEIQIVIRKQLSNPREKYKKIGVVGCLAVIKVLGSDALCNASSAAESSTQSRLSIEQPNRHPLLRQSIEMLQMIMRNCAEYPVCLALMYDELAYMVEYDDLDKRLQLWIKENFTTCFTEDYVVDADSGEQVIKDKSKRSDLCLKPQNQINLNGEDEDEEGSILIGLYPIVCSSDERQKRRLMLTLCPIFNLIQTYERVNNNNDLSEIDALLGCGVILFKWDEDDVQELIQDLPPDEMQNACDMLFYTINWLRELLNAFCRSEDEDDHSKLIMRIKNVLSFEALLEEFIKAMGTYTPLEFHSMSNMEGKDSMRSLHSISSSSTPRSPVPDASDVDSKPALKKTSTNTPSFDSVNSLRPFMRALNVDVIAILEQNDNDQENLEYDEVNYILKDLYNKLEKKIVPAPTNPFGKKKATDDKQRYQNQASYLLRLNSHDLLKQVVVHLPTILQRLENLYEDIQLQDTQSGRFNSGAEPIVQCAANIFNIIYKLFSWPDIGNPENQNILEAVFGALADRLAVENTQSQSFTTKAQEAFKYLARFSDNMPEATTAVILFKTLMRIKELSGAGDALRSNAHGVVTGILKEDWFDWRNIKKEIPYLLEQAIELDQDPLSTLHDYVNNVLESFEENGSLEEHPLLRTDTVLSYYQAMINQTVKALHLLQETDQDASVILVQNSQIVKIFGHITSYTKTKDQRALFGMILKTGRSFVDQFAKHSIPFFTNVFRFHKNEIVDILKDFQKSTRALQIICSHVKVIKDVQLSTYVPPLKRSLEIVIFQVKMLLTENNAPSDAFFMGSLKHRDLRGEEVQSQLPREESDDEGDELNSDRMNSDDMDTDNEDEDNEEGHSVTSHRPSQAPKVIPPTNNESNNNEVTMEIDFDSETDDEKNDVEPNPPVISICDDDDDDDDDDDDDDDVKMIEQQDEGSKEESAEGKPPRKKQRLGLGRPSFPQGKVFSLTRDE
;
A
#
# COMPACT_ATOMS: atom_id res chain seq x y z
N MET A 1 4.88 2.00 -17.32
CA MET A 1 5.39 3.24 -17.93
C MET A 1 6.66 3.64 -17.22
N ASP A 2 6.56 3.74 -15.91
CA ASP A 2 7.60 3.86 -14.88
C ASP A 2 8.81 2.99 -15.22
N ALA A 3 8.68 1.65 -15.22
CA ALA A 3 9.76 0.72 -15.58
C ALA A 3 10.41 0.93 -16.98
N ALA A 4 9.78 1.65 -17.90
CA ALA A 4 10.40 2.02 -19.18
C ALA A 4 11.18 3.34 -19.08
N LEU A 5 10.76 4.27 -18.22
CA LEU A 5 11.53 5.46 -17.83
C LEU A 5 12.70 5.09 -16.92
N ASP A 6 12.55 4.10 -16.04
CA ASP A 6 13.60 3.65 -15.13
C ASP A 6 14.76 3.00 -15.91
N VAL A 7 14.45 2.15 -16.90
CA VAL A 7 15.44 1.62 -17.85
C VAL A 7 16.07 2.73 -18.70
N LEU A 8 15.28 3.73 -19.14
CA LEU A 8 15.78 4.84 -19.94
C LEU A 8 16.70 5.78 -19.12
N LEU A 9 16.44 5.95 -17.82
CA LEU A 9 17.32 6.66 -16.89
C LEU A 9 18.62 5.88 -16.70
N HIS A 10 18.56 4.58 -16.41
CA HIS A 10 19.75 3.75 -16.25
C HIS A 10 20.65 3.76 -17.50
N LEU A 11 20.06 3.73 -18.71
CA LEU A 11 20.81 3.89 -19.97
C LEU A 11 21.43 5.28 -20.12
N ALA A 12 20.70 6.34 -19.79
CA ALA A 12 21.20 7.72 -19.85
C ALA A 12 22.30 8.00 -18.82
N GLU A 13 22.26 7.36 -17.64
CA GLU A 13 23.29 7.45 -16.61
C GLU A 13 24.54 6.61 -16.96
N THR A 14 24.36 5.47 -17.63
CA THR A 14 25.47 4.55 -17.98
C THR A 14 26.22 4.97 -19.25
N ASP A 15 25.52 5.42 -20.30
CA ASP A 15 26.12 5.79 -21.58
C ASP A 15 25.36 6.95 -22.26
N VAL A 16 25.53 8.14 -21.70
CA VAL A 16 25.00 9.42 -22.21
C VAL A 16 25.21 9.57 -23.72
N ASN A 17 26.41 9.21 -24.21
CA ASN A 17 26.81 9.51 -25.59
C ASN A 17 26.11 8.60 -26.61
N ASN A 18 26.06 7.28 -26.38
CA ASN A 18 25.30 6.39 -27.26
C ASN A 18 23.78 6.63 -27.12
N MET A 19 23.30 7.06 -25.95
CA MET A 19 21.89 7.41 -25.73
C MET A 19 21.49 8.70 -26.46
N ALA A 20 22.37 9.71 -26.50
CA ALA A 20 22.13 11.01 -27.15
C ALA A 20 21.89 10.92 -28.67
N VAL A 21 22.39 9.87 -29.35
CA VAL A 21 22.10 9.59 -30.77
C VAL A 21 20.59 9.39 -31.02
N TYR A 22 19.84 8.95 -30.01
CA TYR A 22 18.40 8.71 -30.08
C TYR A 22 17.54 9.88 -29.59
N ASP A 23 18.14 11.02 -29.25
CA ASP A 23 17.44 12.17 -28.64
C ASP A 23 16.16 12.58 -29.40
N VAL A 24 16.18 12.59 -30.73
CA VAL A 24 15.01 12.92 -31.57
C VAL A 24 13.76 12.12 -31.21
N PHE A 25 13.90 10.88 -30.74
CA PHE A 25 12.80 10.05 -30.26
C PHE A 25 12.38 10.38 -28.82
N ILE A 26 13.34 10.67 -27.94
CA ILE A 26 13.13 10.98 -26.52
C ILE A 26 12.46 12.35 -26.38
N LYS A 27 12.95 13.35 -27.12
CA LYS A 27 12.35 14.67 -27.36
C LYS A 27 10.87 14.59 -27.72
N GLY A 28 10.46 13.60 -28.52
CA GLY A 28 9.06 13.36 -28.88
C GLY A 28 8.13 13.07 -27.68
N ILE A 29 8.67 12.75 -26.51
CA ILE A 29 7.89 12.55 -25.27
C ILE A 29 7.44 13.90 -24.66
N LEU A 30 8.09 15.03 -24.98
CA LEU A 30 7.71 16.37 -24.49
C LEU A 30 6.28 16.76 -24.87
N ASP A 31 5.77 16.31 -26.02
CA ASP A 31 4.39 16.56 -26.46
C ASP A 31 3.35 15.78 -25.62
N TYR A 32 3.77 14.78 -24.84
CA TYR A 32 2.90 13.89 -24.07
C TYR A 32 2.94 14.13 -22.55
N LEU A 33 3.70 15.13 -22.07
CA LEU A 33 3.83 15.49 -20.64
C LEU A 33 2.49 15.58 -19.89
N ASP A 34 1.43 16.01 -20.57
CA ASP A 34 0.09 16.12 -19.98
C ASP A 34 -0.52 14.80 -19.47
N ASN A 35 -0.03 13.66 -19.97
CA ASN A 35 -0.49 12.31 -19.64
C ASN A 35 0.35 11.63 -18.55
N LEU A 36 1.46 12.24 -18.12
CA LEU A 36 2.41 11.65 -17.17
C LEU A 36 2.09 12.06 -15.73
N SER A 37 2.44 11.19 -14.77
CA SER A 37 2.43 11.53 -13.34
C SER A 37 3.61 12.45 -12.99
N LEU A 38 3.51 13.21 -11.90
CA LEU A 38 4.61 14.09 -11.46
C LEU A 38 5.91 13.30 -11.16
N SER A 39 5.80 12.03 -10.78
CA SER A 39 6.96 11.15 -10.59
C SER A 39 7.61 10.76 -11.92
N GLN A 40 6.81 10.36 -12.91
CA GLN A 40 7.28 10.05 -14.27
C GLN A 40 7.91 11.26 -14.93
N ILE A 41 7.36 12.47 -14.68
CA ILE A 41 7.92 13.75 -15.14
C ILE A 41 9.28 14.02 -14.50
N ARG A 42 9.47 13.70 -13.21
CA ARG A 42 10.79 13.83 -12.55
C ARG A 42 11.84 12.92 -13.21
N THR A 43 11.54 11.64 -13.39
CA THR A 43 12.43 10.69 -14.09
C THR A 43 12.74 11.14 -15.51
N LEU A 44 11.73 11.58 -16.26
CA LEU A 44 11.87 12.06 -17.64
C LEU A 44 12.71 13.34 -17.75
N PHE A 45 12.52 14.33 -16.86
CA PHE A 45 13.34 15.54 -16.87
C PHE A 45 14.77 15.29 -16.37
N ASN A 46 15.02 14.30 -15.51
CA ASN A 46 16.38 13.85 -15.21
C ASN A 46 17.08 13.32 -16.47
N ILE A 47 16.43 12.43 -17.23
CA ILE A 47 16.92 11.91 -18.53
C ILE A 47 17.24 13.06 -19.49
N PHE A 48 16.29 13.97 -19.70
CA PHE A 48 16.49 15.14 -20.56
C PHE A 48 17.65 16.03 -20.10
N SER A 49 17.81 16.24 -18.79
CA SER A 49 18.87 17.09 -18.24
C SER A 49 20.26 16.48 -18.40
N LEU A 50 20.40 15.17 -18.22
CA LEU A 50 21.65 14.44 -18.50
C LEU A 50 22.02 14.58 -19.98
N LEU A 51 21.14 14.13 -20.88
CA LEU A 51 21.41 14.11 -22.32
C LEU A 51 21.68 15.49 -22.92
N ALA A 52 21.05 16.55 -22.40
CA ALA A 52 21.25 17.92 -22.86
C ALA A 52 22.55 18.59 -22.36
N LEU A 53 23.15 18.10 -21.25
CA LEU A 53 24.18 18.85 -20.53
C LEU A 53 25.49 18.09 -20.32
N THR A 54 25.50 16.75 -20.34
CA THR A 54 26.71 15.94 -20.07
C THR A 54 27.30 15.26 -21.31
N SER A 55 26.60 15.24 -22.46
CA SER A 55 27.11 14.70 -23.73
C SER A 55 28.41 15.39 -24.17
N SER A 56 29.38 14.63 -24.70
CA SER A 56 30.72 15.16 -24.99
C SER A 56 30.86 16.02 -26.26
N ASP A 57 29.94 15.93 -27.23
CA ASP A 57 30.04 16.63 -28.52
C ASP A 57 29.65 18.12 -28.48
N LYS A 58 30.10 18.84 -27.44
CA LYS A 58 29.81 20.28 -27.24
C LYS A 58 30.47 21.20 -28.28
N ASP A 59 31.50 20.71 -28.97
CA ASP A 59 32.34 21.53 -29.86
C ASP A 59 32.11 21.32 -31.37
N ASN A 60 31.31 20.33 -31.79
CA ASN A 60 31.43 19.78 -33.16
C ASN A 60 30.15 19.72 -34.03
N ASP A 61 28.94 19.78 -33.48
CA ASP A 61 27.73 19.93 -34.29
C ASP A 61 26.61 20.75 -33.58
N GLY A 62 25.92 21.61 -34.33
CA GLY A 62 24.94 22.56 -33.81
C GLY A 62 23.66 21.90 -33.26
N SER A 63 23.45 20.61 -33.55
CA SER A 63 22.25 19.85 -33.20
C SER A 63 21.96 19.81 -31.69
N HIS A 64 22.98 19.60 -30.85
CA HIS A 64 22.79 19.45 -29.39
C HIS A 64 22.30 20.72 -28.69
N SER A 65 22.45 21.90 -29.32
CA SER A 65 21.85 23.14 -28.82
C SER A 65 20.31 23.15 -28.88
N SER A 66 19.70 22.30 -29.72
CA SER A 66 18.25 22.26 -29.93
C SER A 66 17.49 21.66 -28.74
N LEU A 67 17.91 20.50 -28.22
CA LEU A 67 17.28 19.87 -27.05
C LEU A 67 17.30 20.79 -25.83
N TRP A 68 18.48 21.34 -25.50
CA TRP A 68 18.65 22.21 -24.35
C TRP A 68 17.78 23.48 -24.44
N SER A 69 17.77 24.14 -25.60
CA SER A 69 16.94 25.34 -25.81
C SER A 69 15.44 25.03 -25.78
N GLU A 70 15.01 23.87 -26.28
CA GLU A 70 13.63 23.40 -26.19
C GLU A 70 13.22 23.03 -24.76
N ILE A 71 14.07 22.34 -23.97
CA ILE A 71 13.85 22.11 -22.54
C ILE A 71 13.63 23.44 -21.81
N GLN A 72 14.47 24.45 -22.06
CA GLN A 72 14.28 25.79 -21.50
C GLN A 72 13.00 26.48 -21.98
N ILE A 73 12.56 26.26 -23.23
CA ILE A 73 11.28 26.79 -23.75
C ILE A 73 10.10 26.10 -23.05
N VAL A 74 10.14 24.78 -22.88
CA VAL A 74 9.11 24.01 -22.17
C VAL A 74 9.04 24.44 -20.70
N ILE A 75 10.17 24.47 -19.97
CA ILE A 75 10.19 24.89 -18.56
C ILE A 75 9.60 26.29 -18.38
N ARG A 76 9.99 27.27 -19.23
CA ARG A 76 9.41 28.63 -19.21
C ARG A 76 7.90 28.62 -19.51
N LYS A 77 7.46 27.89 -20.54
CA LYS A 77 6.05 27.76 -20.92
C LYS A 77 5.20 27.10 -19.82
N GLN A 78 5.77 26.16 -19.07
CA GLN A 78 5.09 25.47 -17.96
C GLN A 78 5.05 26.35 -16.70
N LEU A 79 6.15 27.03 -16.35
CA LEU A 79 6.20 27.96 -15.20
C LEU A 79 5.30 29.20 -15.38
N SER A 80 5.27 29.78 -16.58
CA SER A 80 4.43 30.96 -16.88
C SER A 80 2.96 30.61 -17.16
N ASN A 81 2.56 29.35 -17.07
CA ASN A 81 1.18 28.92 -17.18
C ASN A 81 0.39 29.30 -15.90
N PRO A 82 -0.84 29.87 -15.98
CA PRO A 82 -1.63 30.20 -14.79
C PRO A 82 -2.20 28.98 -14.05
N ARG A 83 -2.27 27.80 -14.69
CA ARG A 83 -2.83 26.59 -14.04
C ARG A 83 -1.75 25.83 -13.29
N GLU A 84 -1.95 25.64 -11.99
CA GLU A 84 -0.99 25.03 -11.06
C GLU A 84 -0.42 23.67 -11.51
N LYS A 85 -1.23 22.80 -12.17
CA LYS A 85 -0.75 21.53 -12.76
C LYS A 85 0.52 21.75 -13.59
N TYR A 86 0.51 22.77 -14.44
CA TYR A 86 1.60 23.07 -15.36
C TYR A 86 2.78 23.73 -14.65
N LYS A 87 2.53 24.62 -13.68
CA LYS A 87 3.60 25.16 -12.83
C LYS A 87 4.38 24.06 -12.12
N LYS A 88 3.71 23.05 -11.56
CA LYS A 88 4.38 21.88 -10.92
C LYS A 88 5.30 21.12 -11.88
N ILE A 89 4.89 20.93 -13.15
CA ILE A 89 5.74 20.36 -14.20
C ILE A 89 6.96 21.27 -14.45
N GLY A 90 6.74 22.59 -14.52
CA GLY A 90 7.79 23.59 -14.66
C GLY A 90 8.79 23.59 -13.50
N VAL A 91 8.33 23.50 -12.25
CA VAL A 91 9.18 23.40 -11.04
C VAL A 91 10.07 22.17 -11.10
N VAL A 92 9.48 20.98 -11.28
CA VAL A 92 10.21 19.71 -11.31
C VAL A 92 11.21 19.66 -12.47
N GLY A 93 10.81 20.09 -13.67
CA GLY A 93 11.72 20.16 -14.82
C GLY A 93 12.86 21.17 -14.65
N CYS A 94 12.61 22.28 -13.97
CA CYS A 94 13.63 23.27 -13.63
C CYS A 94 14.66 22.70 -12.63
N LEU A 95 14.18 22.00 -11.60
CA LEU A 95 15.05 21.45 -10.54
C LEU A 95 15.86 20.22 -11.01
N ALA A 96 15.30 19.36 -11.86
CA ALA A 96 16.04 18.28 -12.54
C ALA A 96 17.21 18.82 -13.40
N VAL A 97 17.03 19.98 -14.02
CA VAL A 97 18.10 20.69 -14.75
C VAL A 97 19.15 21.26 -13.78
N ILE A 98 18.71 21.87 -12.68
CA ILE A 98 19.60 22.44 -11.65
C ILE A 98 20.45 21.35 -10.97
N LYS A 99 19.90 20.14 -10.77
CA LYS A 99 20.67 18.96 -10.30
C LYS A 99 21.91 18.70 -11.17
N VAL A 100 21.77 18.77 -12.49
CA VAL A 100 22.88 18.49 -13.41
C VAL A 100 23.83 19.69 -13.53
N LEU A 101 23.30 20.90 -13.75
CA LEU A 101 24.11 22.13 -13.84
C LEU A 101 24.87 22.46 -12.55
N GLY A 102 24.23 22.22 -11.41
CA GLY A 102 24.76 22.48 -10.07
C GLY A 102 25.61 21.35 -9.49
N SER A 103 25.89 20.28 -10.24
CA SER A 103 26.65 19.15 -9.71
C SER A 103 28.11 19.51 -9.45
N ASP A 104 28.67 19.05 -8.32
CA ASP A 104 30.06 19.31 -7.95
C ASP A 104 31.02 18.74 -9.00
N ALA A 105 30.75 17.50 -9.46
CA ALA A 105 31.53 16.87 -10.52
C ALA A 105 31.62 17.73 -11.81
N LEU A 106 30.50 18.31 -12.27
CA LEU A 106 30.48 19.13 -13.48
C LEU A 106 31.08 20.52 -13.24
N CYS A 107 30.87 21.10 -12.06
CA CYS A 107 31.42 22.42 -11.71
C CYS A 107 32.95 22.39 -11.51
N ASN A 108 33.48 21.30 -10.93
CA ASN A 108 34.92 21.10 -10.81
C ASN A 108 35.57 20.75 -12.15
N ALA A 109 34.89 19.98 -13.02
CA ALA A 109 35.35 19.75 -14.40
C ALA A 109 35.44 21.06 -15.21
N SER A 110 34.43 21.92 -15.14
CA SER A 110 34.43 23.25 -15.79
C SER A 110 35.54 24.15 -15.23
N SER A 111 35.72 24.15 -13.90
CA SER A 111 36.77 24.95 -13.22
C SER A 111 38.19 24.46 -13.51
N ALA A 112 38.37 23.21 -13.94
CA ALA A 112 39.68 22.65 -14.33
C ALA A 112 40.15 23.13 -15.72
N ALA A 113 39.23 23.48 -16.62
CA ALA A 113 39.55 23.96 -17.96
C ALA A 113 40.13 25.39 -17.95
N GLU A 114 39.66 26.26 -17.04
CA GLU A 114 40.07 27.66 -16.93
C GLU A 114 41.41 27.86 -16.19
N SER A 115 42.45 27.18 -16.66
CA SER A 115 43.78 27.14 -16.02
C SER A 115 44.56 28.47 -16.14
N SER A 116 44.29 29.42 -15.25
CA SER A 116 45.22 30.52 -14.93
C SER A 116 45.35 30.71 -13.41
N THR A 117 46.58 30.85 -12.90
CA THR A 117 46.87 30.73 -11.46
C THR A 117 46.42 31.90 -10.58
N GLN A 118 45.74 32.91 -11.14
CA GLN A 118 45.13 34.00 -10.37
C GLN A 118 43.63 33.81 -10.13
N SER A 119 42.93 32.92 -10.85
CA SER A 119 41.47 32.78 -10.75
C SER A 119 40.97 32.04 -9.51
N ARG A 120 41.79 31.15 -8.92
CA ARG A 120 41.34 30.18 -7.89
C ARG A 120 40.74 30.82 -6.63
N LEU A 121 41.29 31.94 -6.15
CA LEU A 121 40.76 32.70 -4.99
C LEU A 121 39.54 33.58 -5.34
N SER A 122 39.08 33.55 -6.58
CA SER A 122 37.93 34.33 -7.06
C SER A 122 36.74 33.49 -7.51
N ILE A 123 36.84 32.15 -7.38
CA ILE A 123 35.86 31.15 -7.81
C ILE A 123 34.92 30.71 -6.65
N GLU A 124 35.18 31.16 -5.42
CA GLU A 124 34.41 30.82 -4.21
C GLU A 124 32.95 31.32 -4.25
N GLN A 125 32.66 32.42 -4.96
CA GLN A 125 31.29 32.95 -5.09
C GLN A 125 30.51 32.22 -6.21
N PRO A 126 29.31 31.65 -5.93
CA PRO A 126 28.57 30.85 -6.92
C PRO A 126 28.15 31.67 -8.14
N ASN A 127 27.78 32.94 -7.95
CA ASN A 127 27.42 33.88 -9.03
C ASN A 127 28.52 34.12 -10.08
N ARG A 128 29.77 33.68 -9.83
CA ARG A 128 30.89 33.80 -10.77
C ARG A 128 31.15 32.54 -11.59
N HIS A 129 30.70 31.36 -11.13
CA HIS A 129 30.81 30.13 -11.90
C HIS A 129 29.64 30.03 -12.89
N PRO A 130 29.87 29.84 -14.21
CA PRO A 130 28.81 30.00 -15.21
C PRO A 130 27.63 29.05 -15.02
N LEU A 131 27.89 27.80 -14.64
CA LEU A 131 26.83 26.80 -14.42
C LEU A 131 26.04 27.07 -13.13
N LEU A 132 26.70 27.51 -12.06
CA LEU A 132 26.02 27.84 -10.79
C LEU A 132 25.20 29.12 -10.93
N ARG A 133 25.72 30.11 -11.65
CA ARG A 133 24.95 31.31 -12.02
C ARG A 133 23.70 30.94 -12.82
N GLN A 134 23.80 30.02 -13.79
CA GLN A 134 22.63 29.55 -14.54
C GLN A 134 21.62 28.83 -13.65
N SER A 135 22.09 27.99 -12.72
CA SER A 135 21.23 27.38 -11.69
C SER A 135 20.53 28.42 -10.82
N ILE A 136 21.22 29.47 -10.38
CA ILE A 136 20.66 30.58 -9.60
C ILE A 136 19.62 31.36 -10.41
N GLU A 137 19.90 31.70 -11.67
CA GLU A 137 18.93 32.37 -12.56
C GLU A 137 17.67 31.51 -12.77
N MET A 138 17.81 30.18 -12.82
CA MET A 138 16.70 29.23 -12.90
C MET A 138 15.92 29.09 -11.58
N LEU A 139 16.58 29.06 -10.41
CA LEU A 139 15.91 29.09 -9.10
C LEU A 139 15.11 30.39 -8.91
N GLN A 140 15.69 31.54 -9.25
CA GLN A 140 15.00 32.83 -9.23
C GLN A 140 13.82 32.88 -10.22
N MET A 141 13.91 32.18 -11.37
CA MET A 141 12.80 32.06 -12.31
C MET A 141 11.63 31.27 -11.71
N ILE A 142 11.87 30.22 -10.91
CA ILE A 142 10.79 29.51 -10.19
C ILE A 142 10.11 30.47 -9.23
N MET A 143 10.87 31.12 -8.33
CA MET A 143 10.33 32.03 -7.32
C MET A 143 9.47 33.14 -7.94
N ARG A 144 9.95 33.80 -8.99
CA ARG A 144 9.21 34.85 -9.72
C ARG A 144 7.90 34.35 -10.34
N ASN A 145 7.86 33.11 -10.85
CA ASN A 145 6.66 32.55 -11.48
C ASN A 145 5.72 31.87 -10.48
N CYS A 146 6.16 31.56 -9.26
CA CYS A 146 5.42 30.78 -8.27
C CYS A 146 5.08 31.54 -6.98
N ALA A 147 5.45 32.82 -6.84
CA ALA A 147 5.19 33.62 -5.65
C ALA A 147 3.72 33.62 -5.18
N GLU A 148 2.76 33.71 -6.11
CA GLU A 148 1.31 33.62 -5.82
C GLU A 148 0.77 32.18 -5.74
N TYR A 149 1.63 31.16 -5.79
CA TYR A 149 1.25 29.74 -5.93
C TYR A 149 1.92 28.89 -4.83
N PRO A 150 1.45 28.96 -3.57
CA PRO A 150 2.12 28.35 -2.42
C PRO A 150 2.39 26.84 -2.59
N VAL A 151 1.49 26.09 -3.21
CA VAL A 151 1.67 24.64 -3.46
C VAL A 151 2.84 24.35 -4.42
N CYS A 152 3.23 25.31 -5.26
CA CYS A 152 4.42 25.22 -6.12
C CYS A 152 5.71 25.63 -5.38
N LEU A 153 5.61 26.55 -4.41
CA LEU A 153 6.73 26.89 -3.52
C LEU A 153 7.03 25.74 -2.56
N ALA A 154 6.02 25.20 -1.88
CA ALA A 154 6.12 24.02 -1.03
C ALA A 154 6.81 22.84 -1.76
N LEU A 155 6.36 22.55 -2.99
CA LEU A 155 7.00 21.56 -3.85
C LEU A 155 8.47 21.91 -4.15
N MET A 156 8.79 23.16 -4.47
CA MET A 156 10.18 23.58 -4.71
C MET A 156 11.06 23.38 -3.47
N TYR A 157 10.59 23.72 -2.27
CA TYR A 157 11.34 23.54 -1.03
C TYR A 157 11.61 22.05 -0.72
N ASP A 158 10.60 21.17 -0.82
CA ASP A 158 10.79 19.72 -0.61
C ASP A 158 11.67 19.05 -1.69
N GLU A 159 11.59 19.51 -2.94
CA GLU A 159 12.50 19.06 -4.01
C GLU A 159 13.95 19.51 -3.74
N LEU A 160 14.15 20.74 -3.25
CA LEU A 160 15.48 21.24 -2.87
C LEU A 160 16.06 20.51 -1.67
N ALA A 161 15.26 20.22 -0.64
CA ALA A 161 15.70 19.42 0.50
C ALA A 161 16.18 18.04 0.05
N TYR A 162 15.39 17.36 -0.79
CA TYR A 162 15.80 16.08 -1.39
C TYR A 162 17.10 16.18 -2.21
N MET A 163 17.27 17.25 -3.00
CA MET A 163 18.50 17.48 -3.78
C MET A 163 19.74 17.77 -2.90
N VAL A 164 19.57 18.35 -1.71
CA VAL A 164 20.67 18.58 -0.76
C VAL A 164 21.07 17.28 -0.04
N GLU A 165 20.12 16.37 0.23
CA GLU A 165 20.39 15.10 0.94
C GLU A 165 20.88 13.98 0.02
N TYR A 166 20.37 13.87 -1.21
CA TYR A 166 20.55 12.68 -2.06
C TYR A 166 21.31 12.91 -3.38
N ASP A 167 21.60 14.16 -3.77
CA ASP A 167 22.28 14.48 -5.04
C ASP A 167 23.63 15.20 -4.82
N ASP A 168 24.55 15.09 -5.79
CA ASP A 168 25.92 15.65 -5.78
C ASP A 168 25.95 17.18 -5.96
N LEU A 169 25.26 17.95 -5.11
CA LEU A 169 25.06 19.39 -5.29
C LEU A 169 26.25 20.22 -4.77
N ASP A 170 26.82 21.10 -5.61
CA ASP A 170 27.98 21.95 -5.28
C ASP A 170 27.73 22.79 -4.01
N LYS A 171 28.65 22.73 -3.05
CA LYS A 171 28.52 23.38 -1.73
C LYS A 171 28.30 24.90 -1.80
N ARG A 172 28.80 25.58 -2.85
CA ARG A 172 28.56 27.03 -3.06
C ARG A 172 27.11 27.31 -3.43
N LEU A 173 26.45 26.39 -4.13
CA LEU A 173 25.04 26.48 -4.46
C LEU A 173 24.18 26.08 -3.26
N GLN A 174 24.58 25.07 -2.48
CA GLN A 174 23.91 24.73 -1.21
C GLN A 174 23.89 25.94 -0.25
N LEU A 175 25.04 26.59 -0.03
CA LEU A 175 25.12 27.76 0.85
C LEU A 175 24.24 28.92 0.35
N TRP A 176 24.25 29.19 -0.96
CA TRP A 176 23.37 30.19 -1.56
C TRP A 176 21.89 29.88 -1.32
N ILE A 177 21.51 28.59 -1.37
CA ILE A 177 20.14 28.13 -1.08
C ILE A 177 19.78 28.38 0.40
N LYS A 178 20.65 28.08 1.38
CA LYS A 178 20.43 28.46 2.81
C LYS A 178 20.21 29.98 2.92
N GLU A 179 21.18 30.77 2.48
CA GLU A 179 21.18 32.24 2.60
C GLU A 179 19.95 32.92 1.96
N ASN A 180 19.44 32.41 0.83
CA ASN A 180 18.42 33.11 0.04
C ASN A 180 17.00 32.54 0.21
N PHE A 181 16.84 31.29 0.67
CA PHE A 181 15.54 30.62 0.73
C PHE A 181 15.10 30.19 2.14
N THR A 182 15.99 30.16 3.13
CA THR A 182 15.63 29.80 4.51
C THR A 182 15.59 30.98 5.49
N THR A 183 16.27 32.09 5.16
CA THR A 183 16.40 33.28 6.04
C THR A 183 15.07 33.93 6.44
N CYS A 184 14.04 33.83 5.59
CA CYS A 184 12.68 34.28 5.94
C CYS A 184 12.00 33.44 7.03
N PHE A 185 12.48 32.25 7.41
CA PHE A 185 11.81 31.38 8.38
C PHE A 185 11.68 32.04 9.76
N THR A 186 12.78 32.63 10.26
CA THR A 186 12.77 33.33 11.55
C THR A 186 11.90 34.59 11.52
N GLU A 187 11.76 35.24 10.36
CA GLU A 187 10.93 36.44 10.19
C GLU A 187 9.43 36.14 9.98
N ASP A 188 9.09 35.06 9.27
CA ASP A 188 7.72 34.69 8.88
C ASP A 188 6.99 33.82 9.94
N TYR A 189 7.71 33.10 10.83
CA TYR A 189 7.09 32.11 11.75
C TYR A 189 7.54 32.15 13.22
N VAL A 190 8.77 32.56 13.53
CA VAL A 190 9.35 32.47 14.88
C VAL A 190 9.10 33.77 15.65
N VAL A 191 8.74 33.66 16.92
CA VAL A 191 8.51 34.80 17.83
C VAL A 191 9.22 34.51 19.15
N ASP A 192 9.91 35.51 19.72
CA ASP A 192 10.41 35.44 21.11
C ASP A 192 9.26 35.34 22.12
N ALA A 193 9.50 34.72 23.28
CA ALA A 193 8.47 34.50 24.29
C ALA A 193 7.77 35.80 24.75
N ASP A 194 8.53 36.88 24.99
CA ASP A 194 8.00 38.21 25.36
C ASP A 194 7.02 38.76 24.31
N SER A 195 7.44 38.80 23.03
CA SER A 195 6.60 39.29 21.94
C SER A 195 5.43 38.36 21.64
N GLY A 196 5.61 37.04 21.82
CA GLY A 196 4.56 36.04 21.67
C GLY A 196 3.46 36.22 22.72
N GLU A 197 3.83 36.44 23.98
CA GLU A 197 2.90 36.74 25.07
C GLU A 197 2.23 38.11 24.90
N GLN A 198 2.93 39.12 24.37
CA GLN A 198 2.29 40.39 23.96
C GLN A 198 1.29 40.20 22.82
N VAL A 199 1.60 39.36 21.83
CA VAL A 199 0.70 38.99 20.72
C VAL A 199 -0.54 38.24 21.23
N ILE A 200 -0.36 37.29 22.17
CA ILE A 200 -1.45 36.61 22.88
C ILE A 200 -2.33 37.64 23.60
N LYS A 201 -1.74 38.51 24.43
CA LYS A 201 -2.45 39.56 25.16
C LYS A 201 -3.24 40.49 24.24
N ASP A 202 -2.69 40.92 23.09
CA ASP A 202 -3.38 41.84 22.17
C ASP A 202 -4.43 41.17 21.28
N LYS A 203 -4.23 39.91 20.88
CA LYS A 203 -5.23 39.13 20.14
C LYS A 203 -6.36 38.63 21.07
N SER A 204 -6.11 38.36 22.36
CA SER A 204 -7.14 37.98 23.35
C SER A 204 -8.12 39.11 23.69
N LYS A 205 -7.69 40.37 23.61
CA LYS A 205 -8.54 41.55 23.84
C LYS A 205 -9.61 41.76 22.76
N ARG A 206 -9.53 41.04 21.64
CA ARG A 206 -10.54 41.06 20.58
C ARG A 206 -11.81 40.34 21.03
N SER A 207 -12.92 41.07 21.03
CA SER A 207 -14.27 40.53 21.21
C SER A 207 -14.88 40.00 19.89
N ASP A 208 -14.23 40.26 18.76
CA ASP A 208 -14.62 39.85 17.40
C ASP A 208 -14.25 38.40 17.03
N LEU A 209 -13.55 37.67 17.90
CA LEU A 209 -13.15 36.27 17.72
C LEU A 209 -13.59 35.44 18.93
N CYS A 210 -14.13 34.24 18.69
CA CYS A 210 -14.52 33.31 19.74
C CYS A 210 -13.30 32.51 20.23
N LEU A 211 -12.48 32.01 19.29
CA LEU A 211 -11.17 31.45 19.58
C LEU A 211 -10.31 32.51 20.31
N LYS A 212 -9.67 32.13 21.40
CA LYS A 212 -8.68 32.95 22.11
C LYS A 212 -7.29 32.34 21.95
N PRO A 213 -6.23 33.12 21.72
CA PRO A 213 -4.88 32.59 21.58
C PRO A 213 -4.30 32.11 22.91
N GLN A 214 -3.42 31.11 22.86
CA GLN A 214 -2.64 30.62 24.00
C GLN A 214 -1.31 30.02 23.52
N ASN A 215 -0.26 30.11 24.33
CA ASN A 215 0.95 29.30 24.16
C ASN A 215 0.62 27.84 24.55
N GLN A 216 0.63 26.95 23.57
CA GLN A 216 0.34 25.52 23.72
C GLN A 216 1.61 24.71 23.48
N ILE A 217 1.67 23.50 24.06
CA ILE A 217 2.69 22.47 23.79
C ILE A 217 4.16 22.95 23.88
N ASN A 218 4.45 23.92 24.73
CA ASN A 218 5.82 24.27 25.12
C ASN A 218 6.40 23.16 26.00
N LEU A 219 7.64 22.73 25.71
CA LEU A 219 8.35 21.70 26.48
C LEU A 219 9.57 22.27 27.25
N ASN A 220 9.91 23.54 27.02
CA ASN A 220 10.91 24.26 27.82
C ASN A 220 10.35 24.49 29.23
N GLY A 221 11.19 24.29 30.26
CA GLY A 221 10.75 24.22 31.66
C GLY A 221 10.42 25.58 32.29
N GLU A 222 9.56 25.58 33.33
CA GLU A 222 9.25 26.79 34.13
C GLU A 222 10.47 27.37 34.88
N ASP A 223 11.53 26.58 35.05
CA ASP A 223 12.80 26.95 35.70
C ASP A 223 13.93 27.30 34.71
N GLU A 224 13.71 27.25 33.39
CA GLU A 224 14.68 27.70 32.38
C GLU A 224 14.59 29.22 32.19
N ASP A 225 15.72 29.90 31.98
CA ASP A 225 15.76 31.36 31.81
C ASP A 225 14.86 31.81 30.63
N GLU A 226 13.77 32.56 30.92
CA GLU A 226 12.83 33.07 29.90
C GLU A 226 13.53 33.94 28.83
N GLU A 227 14.72 34.48 29.13
CA GLU A 227 15.62 35.27 28.25
C GLU A 227 16.24 34.42 27.10
N GLY A 228 15.42 33.75 26.31
CA GLY A 228 15.84 33.00 25.12
C GLY A 228 14.80 32.08 24.49
N SER A 229 13.68 31.81 25.15
CA SER A 229 12.65 30.89 24.65
C SER A 229 11.94 31.44 23.39
N ILE A 230 11.66 30.53 22.44
CA ILE A 230 11.04 30.84 21.15
C ILE A 230 9.71 30.08 20.97
N LEU A 231 8.83 30.68 20.17
CA LEU A 231 7.47 30.20 19.89
C LEU A 231 7.17 30.24 18.38
N ILE A 232 6.32 29.33 17.90
CA ILE A 232 5.83 29.35 16.51
C ILE A 232 4.44 30.02 16.42
N GLY A 233 4.36 31.11 15.66
CA GLY A 233 3.20 32.00 15.60
C GLY A 233 2.06 31.58 14.65
N LEU A 234 1.48 30.39 14.79
CA LEU A 234 0.45 29.91 13.85
C LEU A 234 -0.90 30.66 13.94
N TYR A 235 -1.43 30.90 15.15
CA TYR A 235 -2.70 31.61 15.34
C TYR A 235 -2.71 33.02 14.71
N PRO A 236 -1.66 33.87 14.88
CA PRO A 236 -1.57 35.15 14.17
C PRO A 236 -1.70 35.05 12.64
N ILE A 237 -1.17 33.99 12.04
CA ILE A 237 -1.17 33.74 10.59
C ILE A 237 -2.54 33.24 10.11
N VAL A 238 -3.15 32.25 10.80
CA VAL A 238 -4.47 31.71 10.42
C VAL A 238 -5.57 32.76 10.61
N CYS A 239 -5.48 33.55 11.67
CA CYS A 239 -6.37 34.70 11.95
C CYS A 239 -5.86 36.01 11.32
N SER A 240 -5.19 35.92 10.15
CA SER A 240 -4.87 37.06 9.29
C SER A 240 -6.00 37.31 8.28
N SER A 241 -6.28 38.58 7.97
CA SER A 241 -7.26 38.96 6.94
C SER A 241 -6.73 38.81 5.51
N ASP A 242 -5.41 38.61 5.32
CA ASP A 242 -4.84 38.28 4.02
C ASP A 242 -4.78 36.76 3.82
N GLU A 243 -5.83 36.21 3.22
CA GLU A 243 -5.92 34.81 2.79
C GLU A 243 -4.78 34.37 1.85
N ARG A 244 -4.18 35.28 1.06
CA ARG A 244 -3.02 34.94 0.21
C ARG A 244 -1.78 34.75 1.06
N GLN A 245 -1.53 35.64 2.04
CA GLN A 245 -0.39 35.53 2.95
C GLN A 245 -0.54 34.31 3.87
N LYS A 246 -1.72 34.13 4.49
CA LYS A 246 -2.08 32.92 5.27
C LYS A 246 -1.77 31.63 4.50
N ARG A 247 -2.21 31.55 3.25
CA ARG A 247 -1.95 30.42 2.35
C ARG A 247 -0.48 30.24 1.98
N ARG A 248 0.27 31.33 1.75
CA ARG A 248 1.72 31.26 1.52
C ARG A 248 2.39 30.62 2.73
N LEU A 249 2.21 31.22 3.91
CA LEU A 249 2.91 30.85 5.14
C LEU A 249 2.58 29.43 5.59
N MET A 250 1.29 29.08 5.75
CA MET A 250 0.88 27.76 6.23
C MET A 250 1.40 26.61 5.36
N LEU A 251 1.45 26.78 4.03
CA LEU A 251 1.93 25.74 3.12
C LEU A 251 3.46 25.68 3.01
N THR A 252 4.19 26.74 3.37
CA THR A 252 5.66 26.76 3.27
C THR A 252 6.39 26.52 4.59
N LEU A 253 5.71 26.56 5.74
CA LEU A 253 6.30 26.26 7.07
C LEU A 253 7.12 24.96 7.09
N CYS A 254 6.47 23.80 6.90
CA CYS A 254 7.14 22.51 7.00
C CYS A 254 8.18 22.29 5.88
N PRO A 255 7.91 22.65 4.60
CA PRO A 255 8.92 22.53 3.54
C PRO A 255 10.15 23.44 3.70
N ILE A 256 10.01 24.67 4.23
CA ILE A 256 11.16 25.52 4.54
C ILE A 256 11.98 24.90 5.68
N PHE A 257 11.32 24.44 6.75
CA PHE A 257 12.01 23.78 7.86
C PHE A 257 12.71 22.49 7.40
N ASN A 258 12.08 21.68 6.54
CA ASN A 258 12.68 20.50 5.90
C ASN A 258 14.00 20.86 5.18
N LEU A 259 14.03 21.97 4.43
CA LEU A 259 15.24 22.46 3.78
C LEU A 259 16.32 22.93 4.78
N ILE A 260 15.94 23.55 5.90
CA ILE A 260 16.85 23.95 6.98
C ILE A 260 17.48 22.72 7.64
N GLN A 261 16.66 21.87 8.28
CA GLN A 261 17.14 20.69 9.01
C GLN A 261 17.92 19.73 8.11
N THR A 262 17.58 19.65 6.82
CA THR A 262 18.37 18.88 5.85
C THR A 262 19.70 19.52 5.50
N TYR A 263 19.79 20.85 5.35
CA TYR A 263 21.07 21.52 5.11
C TYR A 263 22.03 21.34 6.30
N GLU A 264 21.56 21.58 7.53
CA GLU A 264 22.41 21.45 8.73
C GLU A 264 22.90 20.00 8.88
N ARG A 265 21.97 19.04 8.78
CA ARG A 265 22.25 17.61 8.85
C ARG A 265 23.32 17.16 7.83
N VAL A 266 23.26 17.68 6.60
CA VAL A 266 24.23 17.33 5.53
C VAL A 266 25.58 18.03 5.69
N ASN A 267 25.63 19.29 6.17
CA ASN A 267 26.87 20.06 6.21
C ASN A 267 27.58 20.09 7.57
N ASN A 268 26.87 19.82 8.67
CA ASN A 268 27.38 19.88 10.04
C ASN A 268 27.62 18.48 10.65
N ASN A 269 27.66 17.42 9.82
CA ASN A 269 27.84 16.01 10.23
C ASN A 269 26.66 15.40 11.04
N ASN A 270 25.43 15.74 10.69
CA ASN A 270 24.18 15.46 11.42
C ASN A 270 23.94 16.27 12.71
N ASP A 271 24.82 17.21 13.06
CA ASP A 271 24.59 18.18 14.14
C ASP A 271 23.45 19.16 13.78
N LEU A 272 22.47 19.31 14.69
CA LEU A 272 21.31 20.19 14.57
C LEU A 272 21.27 21.30 15.64
N SER A 273 22.37 21.56 16.36
CA SER A 273 22.46 22.60 17.41
C SER A 273 22.29 24.05 16.93
N GLU A 274 22.21 24.32 15.63
CA GLU A 274 21.74 25.62 15.12
C GLU A 274 20.20 25.80 15.23
N ILE A 275 19.44 24.72 15.49
CA ILE A 275 17.96 24.68 15.43
C ILE A 275 17.29 23.87 16.55
N ASP A 276 18.03 23.35 17.52
CA ASP A 276 17.58 22.49 18.63
C ASP A 276 16.40 23.08 19.44
N ALA A 277 16.40 24.38 19.70
CA ALA A 277 15.33 25.10 20.38
C ALA A 277 13.93 24.92 19.73
N LEU A 278 13.87 24.57 18.44
CA LEU A 278 12.61 24.26 17.76
C LEU A 278 12.00 22.91 18.17
N LEU A 279 12.77 21.98 18.73
CA LEU A 279 12.23 20.73 19.29
C LEU A 279 11.46 21.02 20.60
N GLY A 280 11.94 21.94 21.43
CA GLY A 280 11.31 22.33 22.70
C GLY A 280 10.20 23.39 22.58
N CYS A 281 10.25 24.24 21.56
CA CYS A 281 9.41 25.44 21.41
C CYS A 281 7.88 25.24 21.60
N GLY A 282 7.24 26.25 22.17
CA GLY A 282 5.78 26.34 22.20
C GLY A 282 5.18 26.80 20.86
N VAL A 283 3.87 26.61 20.70
CA VAL A 283 3.13 27.03 19.51
C VAL A 283 1.96 27.91 19.94
N ILE A 284 1.85 29.11 19.35
CA ILE A 284 0.73 30.01 19.60
C ILE A 284 -0.47 29.50 18.81
N LEU A 285 -1.38 28.82 19.51
CA LEU A 285 -2.61 28.21 19.00
C LEU A 285 -3.83 28.84 19.67
N PHE A 286 -5.00 28.22 19.56
CA PHE A 286 -6.17 28.57 20.36
C PHE A 286 -6.15 27.87 21.73
N LYS A 287 -6.80 28.48 22.73
CA LYS A 287 -7.11 27.84 24.01
C LYS A 287 -8.13 26.73 23.80
N TRP A 288 -7.84 25.57 24.39
CA TRP A 288 -8.73 24.44 24.50
C TRP A 288 -8.39 23.71 25.81
N ASP A 289 -9.36 22.99 26.35
CA ASP A 289 -9.28 22.20 27.58
C ASP A 289 -10.12 20.94 27.32
N GLU A 290 -9.64 19.75 27.68
CA GLU A 290 -10.22 18.47 27.21
C GLU A 290 -11.70 18.28 27.61
N ASP A 291 -12.09 18.72 28.81
CA ASP A 291 -13.47 18.65 29.30
C ASP A 291 -14.43 19.58 28.52
N ASP A 292 -13.95 20.75 28.07
CA ASP A 292 -14.77 21.84 27.53
C ASP A 292 -14.86 21.83 25.98
N VAL A 293 -14.18 20.91 25.30
CA VAL A 293 -14.11 20.83 23.81
C VAL A 293 -15.49 20.88 23.15
N GLN A 294 -16.48 20.21 23.71
CA GLN A 294 -17.82 20.15 23.13
C GLN A 294 -18.61 21.46 23.31
N GLU A 295 -18.31 22.27 24.34
CA GLU A 295 -18.89 23.60 24.50
C GLU A 295 -18.22 24.59 23.53
N LEU A 296 -16.88 24.55 23.47
CA LEU A 296 -16.09 25.32 22.49
C LEU A 296 -16.56 25.09 21.04
N ILE A 297 -16.81 23.84 20.65
CA ILE A 297 -17.31 23.49 19.30
C ILE A 297 -18.73 24.03 19.05
N GLN A 298 -19.58 24.15 20.08
CA GLN A 298 -20.95 24.66 19.92
C GLN A 298 -21.02 26.19 19.76
N ASP A 299 -20.13 26.92 20.44
CA ASP A 299 -20.07 28.39 20.39
C ASP A 299 -19.31 28.94 19.17
N LEU A 300 -18.55 28.11 18.45
CA LEU A 300 -17.72 28.55 17.34
C LEU A 300 -18.50 28.80 16.03
N PRO A 301 -18.35 29.98 15.39
CA PRO A 301 -18.89 30.21 14.05
C PRO A 301 -18.13 29.38 13.00
N PRO A 302 -18.77 29.00 11.86
CA PRO A 302 -18.17 28.07 10.89
C PRO A 302 -16.80 28.48 10.34
N ASP A 303 -16.56 29.79 10.15
CA ASP A 303 -15.27 30.30 9.66
C ASP A 303 -14.16 30.14 10.71
N GLU A 304 -14.47 30.25 12.01
CA GLU A 304 -13.52 29.96 13.08
C GLU A 304 -13.34 28.45 13.29
N MET A 305 -14.39 27.64 13.10
CA MET A 305 -14.28 26.18 13.14
C MET A 305 -13.37 25.64 12.02
N GLN A 306 -13.42 26.23 10.81
CA GLN A 306 -12.43 25.97 9.74
C GLN A 306 -11.02 26.43 10.14
N ASN A 307 -10.87 27.62 10.76
CA ASN A 307 -9.56 28.10 11.24
C ASN A 307 -8.96 27.19 12.32
N ALA A 308 -9.77 26.61 13.21
CA ALA A 308 -9.33 25.62 14.19
C ALA A 308 -8.83 24.34 13.51
N CYS A 309 -9.57 23.80 12.53
CA CYS A 309 -9.11 22.65 11.75
C CYS A 309 -7.82 22.94 10.97
N ASP A 310 -7.67 24.13 10.37
CA ASP A 310 -6.43 24.55 9.70
C ASP A 310 -5.26 24.66 10.69
N MET A 311 -5.45 25.29 11.86
CA MET A 311 -4.42 25.34 12.90
C MET A 311 -3.99 23.94 13.32
N LEU A 312 -4.92 23.06 13.69
CA LEU A 312 -4.59 21.68 14.11
C LEU A 312 -3.89 20.89 13.01
N PHE A 313 -4.39 20.93 11.77
CA PHE A 313 -3.79 20.21 10.65
C PHE A 313 -2.36 20.68 10.37
N TYR A 314 -2.10 22.00 10.35
CA TYR A 314 -0.74 22.50 10.12
C TYR A 314 0.17 22.32 11.35
N THR A 315 -0.35 22.28 12.58
CA THR A 315 0.42 21.88 13.77
C THR A 315 0.79 20.40 13.77
N ILE A 316 -0.13 19.49 13.42
CA ILE A 316 0.19 18.04 13.29
C ILE A 316 1.28 17.84 12.25
N ASN A 317 1.24 18.57 11.13
CA ASN A 317 2.29 18.55 10.12
C ASN A 317 3.62 19.11 10.62
N TRP A 318 3.61 20.21 11.39
CA TRP A 318 4.81 20.77 12.04
C TRP A 318 5.45 19.77 13.02
N LEU A 319 4.66 19.19 13.92
CA LEU A 319 5.11 18.18 14.87
C LEU A 319 5.70 16.95 14.17
N ARG A 320 5.06 16.45 13.11
CA ARG A 320 5.58 15.34 12.31
C ARG A 320 6.89 15.68 11.59
N GLU A 321 7.12 16.95 11.27
CA GLU A 321 8.39 17.41 10.70
C GLU A 321 9.50 17.58 11.76
N LEU A 322 9.16 17.97 12.99
CA LEU A 322 10.09 17.91 14.13
C LEU A 322 10.53 16.47 14.42
N LEU A 323 9.58 15.52 14.46
CA LEU A 323 9.90 14.09 14.57
C LEU A 323 10.82 13.62 13.44
N ASN A 324 10.60 14.08 12.21
CA ASN A 324 11.47 13.76 11.06
C ASN A 324 12.90 14.29 11.18
N ALA A 325 13.08 15.45 11.81
CA ALA A 325 14.38 16.11 11.97
C ALA A 325 15.20 15.48 13.11
N PHE A 326 14.60 15.40 14.31
CA PHE A 326 15.34 15.10 15.54
C PHE A 326 15.38 13.62 15.93
N CYS A 327 14.63 12.73 15.26
CA CYS A 327 14.63 11.27 15.55
C CYS A 327 15.98 10.54 15.41
N ARG A 328 17.05 11.23 15.02
CA ARG A 328 18.43 10.71 14.95
C ARG A 328 19.37 11.33 16.01
N SER A 329 18.85 12.10 16.95
CA SER A 329 19.66 12.67 18.05
C SER A 329 20.12 11.57 19.01
N GLU A 330 21.32 11.73 19.57
CA GLU A 330 21.88 10.84 20.60
C GLU A 330 21.67 11.41 22.02
N ASP A 331 20.93 12.52 22.18
CA ASP A 331 20.66 13.14 23.48
C ASP A 331 19.39 12.56 24.16
N GLU A 332 19.48 12.30 25.48
CA GLU A 332 18.36 11.78 26.29
C GLU A 332 17.25 12.82 26.48
N ASP A 333 17.59 14.11 26.48
CA ASP A 333 16.64 15.23 26.62
C ASP A 333 15.83 15.40 25.32
N ASP A 334 16.49 15.34 24.16
CA ASP A 334 15.82 15.29 22.85
C ASP A 334 14.89 14.07 22.74
N HIS A 335 15.31 12.89 23.22
CA HIS A 335 14.47 11.69 23.22
C HIS A 335 13.18 11.88 24.05
N SER A 336 13.28 12.49 25.22
CA SER A 336 12.13 12.79 26.09
C SER A 336 11.16 13.77 25.41
N LYS A 337 11.71 14.87 24.86
CA LYS A 337 10.94 15.82 24.05
C LYS A 337 10.28 15.15 22.84
N LEU A 338 10.96 14.23 22.14
CA LEU A 338 10.41 13.48 21.01
C LEU A 338 9.21 12.59 21.42
N ILE A 339 9.26 11.91 22.58
CA ILE A 339 8.12 11.16 23.13
C ILE A 339 6.93 12.10 23.34
N MET A 340 7.15 13.24 24.01
CA MET A 340 6.10 14.24 24.23
C MET A 340 5.57 14.85 22.92
N ARG A 341 6.41 15.00 21.88
CA ARG A 341 5.96 15.42 20.54
C ARG A 341 5.05 14.37 19.87
N ILE A 342 5.21 13.07 20.12
CA ILE A 342 4.27 12.05 19.62
C ILE A 342 2.95 12.10 20.40
N LYS A 343 2.99 12.25 21.74
CA LYS A 343 1.76 12.41 22.57
C LYS A 343 0.95 13.63 22.12
N ASN A 344 1.61 14.74 21.82
CA ASN A 344 1.00 15.95 21.23
C ASN A 344 0.37 15.69 19.84
N VAL A 345 0.99 14.87 18.99
CA VAL A 345 0.41 14.48 17.68
C VAL A 345 -0.86 13.65 17.86
N LEU A 346 -0.89 12.71 18.83
CA LEU A 346 -2.09 11.91 19.11
C LEU A 346 -3.23 12.75 19.67
N SER A 347 -2.95 13.62 20.65
CA SER A 347 -3.93 14.55 21.22
C SER A 347 -4.54 15.47 20.15
N PHE A 348 -3.71 16.09 19.30
CA PHE A 348 -4.22 16.95 18.22
C PHE A 348 -4.90 16.18 17.07
N GLU A 349 -4.50 14.94 16.74
CA GLU A 349 -5.28 14.10 15.81
C GLU A 349 -6.65 13.73 16.40
N ALA A 350 -6.77 13.50 17.72
CA ALA A 350 -8.06 13.25 18.37
C ALA A 350 -8.94 14.51 18.40
N LEU A 351 -8.38 15.67 18.76
CA LEU A 351 -9.10 16.95 18.77
C LEU A 351 -9.58 17.34 17.36
N LEU A 352 -8.75 17.17 16.34
CA LEU A 352 -9.11 17.44 14.95
C LEU A 352 -10.25 16.53 14.47
N GLU A 353 -10.29 15.27 14.91
CA GLU A 353 -11.38 14.33 14.59
C GLU A 353 -12.73 14.79 15.19
N GLU A 354 -12.76 15.37 16.39
CA GLU A 354 -13.98 15.96 16.97
C GLU A 354 -14.47 17.20 16.19
N PHE A 355 -13.57 18.12 15.86
CA PHE A 355 -13.92 19.28 15.02
C PHE A 355 -14.44 18.86 13.64
N ILE A 356 -13.85 17.83 13.02
CA ILE A 356 -14.32 17.31 11.72
C ILE A 356 -15.72 16.68 11.82
N LYS A 357 -16.02 15.94 12.89
CA LYS A 357 -17.36 15.38 13.14
C LYS A 357 -18.42 16.48 13.23
N ALA A 358 -18.11 17.61 13.88
CA ALA A 358 -19.00 18.76 13.99
C ALA A 358 -19.16 19.53 12.67
N MET A 359 -18.06 19.75 11.94
CA MET A 359 -18.05 20.33 10.58
C MET A 359 -18.80 19.46 9.55
N GLY A 360 -18.86 18.15 9.79
CA GLY A 360 -19.31 17.14 8.82
C GLY A 360 -18.29 16.83 7.72
N THR A 361 -17.61 17.86 7.19
CA THR A 361 -16.44 17.73 6.31
C THR A 361 -15.47 18.89 6.48
N TYR A 362 -14.16 18.62 6.47
CA TYR A 362 -13.08 19.61 6.39
C TYR A 362 -12.33 19.51 5.05
N THR A 363 -11.74 20.63 4.62
CA THR A 363 -10.84 20.72 3.45
C THR A 363 -9.64 21.58 3.84
N PRO A 364 -8.41 21.04 3.90
CA PRO A 364 -7.19 21.82 4.15
C PRO A 364 -6.94 22.94 3.14
N LEU A 365 -6.20 23.98 3.56
CA LEU A 365 -5.88 25.16 2.73
C LEU A 365 -5.36 24.78 1.34
N GLU A 366 -4.47 23.79 1.23
CA GLU A 366 -3.86 23.34 -0.03
C GLU A 366 -4.83 22.92 -1.15
N PHE A 367 -6.07 22.56 -0.81
CA PHE A 367 -7.06 22.06 -1.77
C PHE A 367 -8.07 23.12 -2.23
N HIS A 368 -8.14 24.27 -1.59
CA HIS A 368 -9.03 25.35 -2.04
C HIS A 368 -8.45 25.98 -3.32
N SER A 369 -9.30 26.21 -4.31
CA SER A 369 -8.87 26.79 -5.58
C SER A 369 -8.74 28.31 -5.52
N MET A 370 -7.77 28.87 -6.24
CA MET A 370 -7.60 30.32 -6.46
C MET A 370 -8.73 30.95 -7.32
N SER A 371 -9.76 30.18 -7.69
CA SER A 371 -10.83 30.57 -8.63
C SER A 371 -11.71 31.74 -8.19
N ASN A 372 -11.63 32.18 -6.93
CA ASN A 372 -12.47 33.28 -6.41
C ASN A 372 -12.07 34.68 -6.92
N MET A 373 -11.06 34.80 -7.80
CA MET A 373 -10.72 36.06 -8.48
C MET A 373 -10.85 36.02 -10.02
N GLU A 374 -11.45 34.99 -10.61
CA GLU A 374 -11.85 35.07 -12.03
C GLU A 374 -13.08 35.98 -12.19
N GLY A 375 -12.82 37.23 -12.61
CA GLY A 375 -13.86 38.22 -12.87
C GLY A 375 -14.82 37.77 -13.97
N LYS A 376 -16.12 38.02 -13.80
CA LYS A 376 -17.12 37.82 -14.83
C LYS A 376 -16.92 38.83 -15.99
N ASP A 377 -16.20 38.43 -17.04
CA ASP A 377 -16.70 38.54 -18.41
C ASP A 377 -15.77 37.91 -19.47
N SER A 378 -16.38 37.53 -20.60
CA SER A 378 -15.74 36.90 -21.79
C SER A 378 -15.17 35.48 -21.53
N MET A 379 -15.44 34.47 -22.35
CA MET A 379 -15.63 34.50 -23.80
C MET A 379 -16.74 33.53 -24.27
N ARG A 380 -17.34 33.82 -25.44
CA ARG A 380 -18.51 33.12 -25.98
C ARG A 380 -18.17 32.34 -27.24
N SER A 381 -18.50 31.04 -27.25
CA SER A 381 -18.70 30.19 -28.44
C SER A 381 -17.51 29.90 -29.38
N LEU A 382 -17.26 28.61 -29.62
CA LEU A 382 -17.12 28.08 -30.99
C LEU A 382 -17.62 26.62 -31.05
N HIS A 383 -18.26 26.24 -32.16
CA HIS A 383 -18.91 24.93 -32.32
C HIS A 383 -17.94 23.84 -32.79
N SER A 384 -18.13 22.60 -32.31
CA SER A 384 -17.78 21.39 -33.05
C SER A 384 -18.98 20.88 -33.86
N ILE A 385 -18.72 20.19 -34.97
CA ILE A 385 -19.71 19.90 -36.01
C ILE A 385 -20.24 18.47 -35.89
N SER A 386 -21.56 18.30 -35.84
CA SER A 386 -22.25 17.02 -35.98
C SER A 386 -22.87 16.88 -37.37
N SER A 387 -22.39 15.94 -38.19
CA SER A 387 -23.07 15.50 -39.42
C SER A 387 -24.15 14.46 -39.09
N SER A 388 -25.23 14.43 -39.87
CA SER A 388 -26.42 13.62 -39.56
C SER A 388 -27.00 12.93 -40.79
N SER A 389 -27.70 11.81 -40.58
CA SER A 389 -28.73 11.30 -41.50
C SER A 389 -29.73 10.41 -40.76
N THR A 390 -31.01 10.48 -41.15
CA THR A 390 -32.15 9.73 -40.58
C THR A 390 -33.08 9.29 -41.72
N PRO A 391 -33.97 8.30 -41.52
CA PRO A 391 -35.36 8.59 -41.08
C PRO A 391 -35.95 7.45 -40.17
N ARG A 392 -37.21 7.41 -39.71
CA ARG A 392 -38.38 8.30 -39.91
C ARG A 392 -39.26 8.49 -38.64
N SER A 393 -40.52 8.03 -38.66
CA SER A 393 -41.64 8.27 -37.72
C SER A 393 -42.87 7.45 -38.19
N PRO A 394 -44.04 7.38 -37.50
CA PRO A 394 -44.50 7.98 -36.21
C PRO A 394 -44.65 6.87 -35.13
N VAL A 395 -45.50 6.85 -34.06
CA VAL A 395 -46.69 7.58 -33.55
C VAL A 395 -46.67 7.59 -31.98
N PRO A 396 -47.55 8.34 -31.26
CA PRO A 396 -47.42 8.57 -29.81
C PRO A 396 -48.36 7.72 -28.92
N ASP A 397 -48.08 7.71 -27.62
CA ASP A 397 -49.10 7.77 -26.56
C ASP A 397 -48.58 8.62 -25.37
N ALA A 398 -49.44 9.02 -24.44
CA ALA A 398 -49.13 10.02 -23.41
C ALA A 398 -49.65 9.67 -22.00
N SER A 399 -48.81 9.92 -21.00
CA SER A 399 -49.23 10.09 -19.61
C SER A 399 -48.19 10.90 -18.81
N ASP A 400 -48.60 12.00 -18.21
CA ASP A 400 -47.83 12.72 -17.19
C ASP A 400 -47.66 11.88 -15.91
N VAL A 401 -46.57 12.05 -15.17
CA VAL A 401 -46.59 12.59 -13.79
C VAL A 401 -45.26 13.30 -13.48
N ASP A 402 -45.39 14.59 -13.16
CA ASP A 402 -44.56 15.46 -12.31
C ASP A 402 -43.16 14.97 -11.82
N SER A 403 -42.13 15.78 -12.09
CA SER A 403 -40.84 15.76 -11.39
C SER A 403 -40.13 17.12 -11.52
N LYS A 404 -39.81 17.75 -10.38
CA LYS A 404 -39.18 19.08 -10.32
C LYS A 404 -37.78 19.10 -10.94
N PRO A 405 -37.36 20.19 -11.61
CA PRO A 405 -36.07 20.26 -12.27
C PRO A 405 -34.91 20.37 -11.28
N ALA A 406 -34.14 19.29 -11.12
CA ALA A 406 -32.88 19.32 -10.38
C ALA A 406 -31.83 20.12 -11.19
N LEU A 407 -31.52 21.35 -10.74
CA LEU A 407 -30.39 22.12 -11.28
C LEU A 407 -29.08 21.41 -10.94
N LYS A 408 -28.51 20.71 -11.93
CA LYS A 408 -27.13 20.22 -11.87
C LYS A 408 -26.16 21.41 -11.87
N LYS A 409 -25.80 21.92 -10.70
CA LYS A 409 -24.58 22.71 -10.52
C LYS A 409 -23.39 21.82 -10.91
N THR A 410 -22.57 22.27 -11.85
CA THR A 410 -21.28 21.64 -12.16
C THR A 410 -20.27 22.04 -11.09
N SER A 411 -20.19 21.26 -10.01
CA SER A 411 -19.17 21.44 -8.98
C SER A 411 -17.78 21.14 -9.53
N THR A 412 -16.84 22.05 -9.31
CA THR A 412 -15.41 21.74 -9.31
C THR A 412 -15.13 20.77 -8.17
N ASN A 413 -14.47 19.63 -8.45
CA ASN A 413 -14.13 18.64 -7.44
C ASN A 413 -12.98 19.14 -6.55
N THR A 414 -13.29 19.93 -5.52
CA THR A 414 -12.44 20.09 -4.34
C THR A 414 -12.60 18.86 -3.45
N PRO A 415 -11.51 18.19 -3.02
CA PRO A 415 -11.62 17.09 -2.06
C PRO A 415 -12.07 17.62 -0.68
N SER A 416 -12.96 16.86 -0.05
CA SER A 416 -13.45 17.09 1.31
C SER A 416 -13.33 15.79 2.10
N PHE A 417 -13.09 15.93 3.39
CA PHE A 417 -12.63 14.86 4.27
C PHE A 417 -13.55 14.73 5.49
N ASP A 418 -13.92 13.49 5.81
CA ASP A 418 -14.93 13.13 6.82
C ASP A 418 -14.32 12.63 8.14
N SER A 419 -12.99 12.52 8.19
CA SER A 419 -12.22 11.93 9.29
C SER A 419 -10.72 12.21 9.15
N VAL A 420 -9.99 12.22 10.25
CA VAL A 420 -8.51 12.28 10.28
C VAL A 420 -7.89 11.06 9.59
N ASN A 421 -8.54 9.89 9.69
CA ASN A 421 -8.13 8.71 8.91
C ASN A 421 -8.18 8.94 7.39
N SER A 422 -9.09 9.79 6.90
CA SER A 422 -9.15 10.18 5.48
C SER A 422 -8.13 11.28 5.10
N LEU A 423 -7.67 12.08 6.08
CA LEU A 423 -6.66 13.14 5.93
C LEU A 423 -5.22 12.66 6.07
N ARG A 424 -4.95 11.61 6.86
CA ARG A 424 -3.60 11.09 7.13
C ARG A 424 -2.75 10.79 5.88
N PRO A 425 -3.31 10.42 4.69
CA PRO A 425 -2.54 10.33 3.44
C PRO A 425 -2.04 11.66 2.84
N PHE A 426 -2.44 12.80 3.40
CA PHE A 426 -2.10 14.17 2.98
C PHE A 426 -1.30 14.94 4.04
N MET A 427 -1.08 14.34 5.21
CA MET A 427 -0.13 14.84 6.21
C MET A 427 1.32 14.56 5.77
N ARG A 428 2.28 15.28 6.36
CA ARG A 428 3.73 15.04 6.21
C ARG A 428 4.05 13.58 6.49
N ALA A 429 4.65 12.90 5.52
CA ALA A 429 5.10 11.53 5.70
C ALA A 429 6.19 11.49 6.79
N LEU A 430 6.11 10.52 7.71
CA LEU A 430 7.22 10.29 8.64
C LEU A 430 8.35 9.58 7.89
N ASN A 431 9.59 9.85 8.27
CA ASN A 431 10.77 9.11 7.82
C ASN A 431 10.75 7.67 8.37
N VAL A 432 11.67 6.81 7.90
CA VAL A 432 11.83 5.48 8.50
C VAL A 432 12.52 5.58 9.85
N ASP A 433 13.45 6.52 10.02
CA ASP A 433 14.28 6.63 11.24
C ASP A 433 13.51 7.08 12.49
N VAL A 434 12.26 7.52 12.35
CA VAL A 434 11.31 7.76 13.46
C VAL A 434 11.06 6.48 14.29
N ILE A 435 11.43 5.29 13.78
CA ILE A 435 11.46 4.04 14.55
C ILE A 435 12.47 4.08 15.70
N ALA A 436 13.56 4.86 15.63
CA ALA A 436 14.55 4.97 16.70
C ALA A 436 13.96 5.51 18.02
N ILE A 437 12.85 6.26 17.95
CA ILE A 437 12.11 6.70 19.15
C ILE A 437 11.51 5.50 19.92
N LEU A 438 11.38 4.31 19.30
CA LEU A 438 11.00 3.06 19.98
C LEU A 438 12.13 2.43 20.81
N GLU A 439 13.30 3.06 20.89
CA GLU A 439 14.34 2.68 21.86
C GLU A 439 13.91 3.05 23.29
N GLN A 440 14.65 2.61 24.29
CA GLN A 440 14.18 2.61 25.67
C GLN A 440 15.28 3.14 26.59
N ASN A 441 15.06 4.34 27.11
CA ASN A 441 15.96 4.97 28.07
C ASN A 441 15.70 4.40 29.48
N ASP A 442 16.76 4.24 30.28
CA ASP A 442 16.70 3.71 31.66
C ASP A 442 16.00 4.68 32.67
N ASN A 443 15.54 5.86 32.22
CA ASN A 443 14.94 6.88 33.07
C ASN A 443 13.40 6.75 33.10
N ASP A 444 12.85 6.32 34.24
CA ASP A 444 11.43 5.99 34.47
C ASP A 444 10.39 7.11 34.21
N GLN A 445 10.80 8.36 33.93
CA GLN A 445 9.90 9.53 34.02
C GLN A 445 8.96 9.73 32.81
N GLU A 446 9.43 9.53 31.58
CA GLU A 446 8.64 9.78 30.36
C GLU A 446 8.74 8.61 29.37
N ASN A 447 8.00 7.54 29.63
CA ASN A 447 7.93 6.39 28.73
C ASN A 447 6.84 6.53 27.65
N LEU A 448 7.13 5.95 26.47
CA LEU A 448 6.13 5.66 25.44
C LEU A 448 5.08 4.68 25.96
N GLU A 449 3.81 5.02 25.78
CA GLU A 449 2.67 4.15 26.02
C GLU A 449 2.31 3.39 24.73
N TYR A 450 1.39 2.43 24.83
CA TYR A 450 1.10 1.53 23.72
C TYR A 450 0.47 2.24 22.51
N ASP A 451 -0.14 3.41 22.65
CA ASP A 451 -0.74 4.14 21.53
C ASP A 451 0.29 4.94 20.71
N GLU A 452 1.34 5.52 21.31
CA GLU A 452 2.46 6.09 20.56
C GLU A 452 3.25 4.99 19.82
N VAL A 453 3.49 3.85 20.48
CA VAL A 453 4.13 2.68 19.87
C VAL A 453 3.28 2.18 18.68
N ASN A 454 1.96 2.06 18.84
CA ASN A 454 1.05 1.74 17.75
C ASN A 454 1.09 2.77 16.62
N TYR A 455 1.20 4.06 16.91
CA TYR A 455 1.24 5.13 15.92
C TYR A 455 2.46 4.98 14.98
N ILE A 456 3.66 4.78 15.53
CA ILE A 456 4.89 4.56 14.76
C ILE A 456 4.81 3.25 13.96
N LEU A 457 4.48 2.13 14.61
CA LEU A 457 4.44 0.82 13.97
C LEU A 457 3.38 0.74 12.85
N LYS A 458 2.22 1.37 13.04
CA LYS A 458 1.15 1.43 12.04
C LYS A 458 1.54 2.29 10.84
N ASP A 459 2.26 3.40 11.04
CA ASP A 459 2.80 4.18 9.92
C ASP A 459 3.84 3.37 9.12
N LEU A 460 4.77 2.68 9.79
CA LEU A 460 5.70 1.74 9.15
C LEU A 460 4.99 0.63 8.37
N TYR A 461 4.02 -0.06 8.98
CA TYR A 461 3.23 -1.08 8.29
C TYR A 461 2.57 -0.53 7.02
N ASN A 462 2.00 0.68 7.09
CA ASN A 462 1.38 1.36 5.94
C ASN A 462 2.40 1.74 4.86
N LYS A 463 3.66 2.05 5.21
CA LYS A 463 4.75 2.27 4.23
C LYS A 463 5.07 0.95 3.50
N LEU A 464 5.30 -0.12 4.26
CA LEU A 464 5.64 -1.44 3.74
C LEU A 464 4.52 -2.02 2.86
N GLU A 465 3.26 -1.93 3.27
CA GLU A 465 2.13 -2.43 2.49
C GLU A 465 2.00 -1.73 1.12
N LYS A 466 2.27 -0.43 1.03
CA LYS A 466 2.20 0.35 -0.23
C LYS A 466 3.35 0.06 -1.20
N LYS A 467 4.49 -0.45 -0.72
CA LYS A 467 5.74 -0.59 -1.51
C LYS A 467 6.19 -2.03 -1.74
N ILE A 468 5.82 -2.95 -0.85
CA ILE A 468 6.24 -4.36 -0.93
C ILE A 468 5.18 -5.21 -1.66
N VAL A 469 3.90 -4.97 -1.41
CA VAL A 469 2.82 -5.80 -1.97
C VAL A 469 2.37 -5.20 -3.31
N PRO A 470 2.60 -5.87 -4.45
CA PRO A 470 2.06 -5.40 -5.72
C PRO A 470 0.53 -5.41 -5.68
N ALA A 471 -0.09 -4.29 -6.05
CA ALA A 471 -1.54 -4.21 -6.17
C ALA A 471 -2.04 -5.29 -7.15
N PRO A 472 -3.08 -6.08 -6.83
CA PRO A 472 -3.44 -7.28 -7.58
C PRO A 472 -3.80 -6.93 -9.03
N THR A 473 -2.93 -7.34 -9.96
CA THR A 473 -3.00 -7.10 -11.39
C THR A 473 -4.10 -7.93 -12.06
N ASN A 474 -5.35 -7.55 -11.82
CA ASN A 474 -6.52 -8.22 -12.37
C ASN A 474 -6.48 -8.21 -13.93
N PRO A 475 -6.22 -9.34 -14.61
CA PRO A 475 -5.84 -9.31 -16.03
C PRO A 475 -6.97 -8.94 -16.99
N PHE A 476 -8.23 -9.09 -16.55
CA PHE A 476 -9.41 -8.79 -17.34
C PHE A 476 -10.31 -7.78 -16.63
N GLY A 477 -10.38 -6.58 -17.21
CA GLY A 477 -11.33 -5.54 -16.85
C GLY A 477 -10.66 -4.25 -16.41
N LYS A 478 -10.86 -3.18 -17.20
CA LYS A 478 -10.56 -1.81 -16.79
C LYS A 478 -11.49 -1.41 -15.64
N LYS A 479 -11.12 -1.72 -14.40
CA LYS A 479 -11.51 -0.84 -13.29
C LYS A 479 -10.98 0.55 -13.68
N LYS A 480 -11.89 1.50 -13.90
CA LYS A 480 -11.53 2.93 -13.90
C LYS A 480 -10.80 3.14 -12.57
N ALA A 481 -9.51 3.47 -12.64
CA ALA A 481 -8.68 3.55 -11.43
C ALA A 481 -9.29 4.55 -10.44
N THR A 482 -8.98 4.39 -9.16
CA THR A 482 -9.20 5.41 -8.12
C THR A 482 -8.19 6.56 -8.27
N ASP A 483 -8.05 7.01 -9.52
CA ASP A 483 -7.11 7.98 -10.07
C ASP A 483 -7.24 9.33 -9.35
N ASP A 484 -8.50 9.71 -9.07
CA ASP A 484 -8.83 10.94 -8.36
C ASP A 484 -8.24 10.98 -6.93
N LYS A 485 -7.99 9.85 -6.25
CA LYS A 485 -7.28 9.85 -4.94
C LYS A 485 -5.75 9.87 -5.09
N GLN A 486 -5.18 9.28 -6.14
CA GLN A 486 -3.73 9.32 -6.38
C GLN A 486 -3.24 10.70 -6.83
N ARG A 487 -4.06 11.46 -7.58
CA ARG A 487 -3.72 12.82 -8.07
C ARG A 487 -3.36 13.83 -6.98
N TYR A 488 -3.83 13.64 -5.75
CA TYR A 488 -3.59 14.56 -4.63
C TYR A 488 -2.46 14.11 -3.68
N GLN A 489 -1.90 12.89 -3.82
CA GLN A 489 -0.90 12.32 -2.90
C GLN A 489 0.53 12.94 -3.04
N ASN A 490 0.63 14.19 -3.52
CA ASN A 490 1.91 14.83 -3.83
C ASN A 490 2.74 15.18 -2.58
N GLN A 491 2.13 15.23 -1.38
CA GLN A 491 2.84 15.41 -0.10
C GLN A 491 3.63 14.16 0.34
N ALA A 492 3.25 12.96 -0.14
CA ALA A 492 4.03 11.74 0.07
C ALA A 492 5.27 11.66 -0.84
N SER A 493 5.92 12.80 -1.11
CA SER A 493 6.96 12.95 -2.12
C SER A 493 8.21 12.10 -1.83
N TYR A 494 8.54 11.91 -0.56
CA TYR A 494 9.63 11.03 -0.10
C TYR A 494 9.32 9.56 -0.39
N LEU A 495 8.19 9.04 0.11
CA LEU A 495 7.81 7.64 -0.09
C LEU A 495 7.59 7.31 -1.57
N LEU A 496 7.12 8.24 -2.40
CA LEU A 496 7.01 7.99 -3.84
C LEU A 496 8.39 7.71 -4.48
N ARG A 497 9.44 8.48 -4.13
CA ARG A 497 10.81 8.28 -4.62
C ARG A 497 11.47 7.00 -4.08
N LEU A 498 11.32 6.73 -2.78
CA LEU A 498 11.99 5.62 -2.11
C LEU A 498 11.60 4.28 -2.73
N ASN A 499 12.54 3.60 -3.40
CA ASN A 499 12.29 2.28 -3.98
C ASN A 499 12.20 1.19 -2.88
N SER A 500 11.72 0.00 -3.23
CA SER A 500 11.47 -1.05 -2.24
C SER A 500 12.76 -1.63 -1.63
N HIS A 501 13.86 -1.68 -2.38
CA HIS A 501 15.18 -2.09 -1.87
C HIS A 501 15.66 -1.15 -0.76
N ASP A 502 15.67 0.15 -1.03
CA ASP A 502 16.17 1.15 -0.07
C ASP A 502 15.24 1.32 1.14
N LEU A 503 13.92 1.14 0.96
CA LEU A 503 12.98 1.04 2.08
C LEU A 503 13.29 -0.16 2.99
N LEU A 504 13.49 -1.37 2.44
CA LEU A 504 13.89 -2.51 3.27
C LEU A 504 15.25 -2.27 3.92
N LYS A 505 16.22 -1.71 3.19
CA LYS A 505 17.55 -1.40 3.72
C LYS A 505 17.50 -0.46 4.92
N GLN A 506 16.66 0.59 4.88
CA GLN A 506 16.42 1.47 6.03
C GLN A 506 15.75 0.69 7.18
N VAL A 507 14.66 -0.04 6.92
CA VAL A 507 13.88 -0.73 7.97
C VAL A 507 14.67 -1.83 8.67
N VAL A 508 15.63 -2.48 7.98
CA VAL A 508 16.49 -3.52 8.56
C VAL A 508 17.50 -2.96 9.57
N VAL A 509 17.91 -1.69 9.46
CA VAL A 509 18.75 -1.04 10.48
C VAL A 509 18.00 -0.96 11.82
N HIS A 510 16.70 -0.66 11.77
CA HIS A 510 15.82 -0.50 12.95
C HIS A 510 15.17 -1.81 13.42
N LEU A 511 15.44 -2.94 12.74
CA LEU A 511 14.86 -4.23 13.09
C LEU A 511 15.27 -4.72 14.50
N PRO A 512 16.52 -4.56 14.98
CA PRO A 512 16.89 -4.92 16.36
C PRO A 512 16.03 -4.22 17.42
N THR A 513 15.74 -2.92 17.22
CA THR A 513 14.88 -2.09 18.08
C THR A 513 13.43 -2.57 18.07
N ILE A 514 12.88 -2.85 16.89
CA ILE A 514 11.54 -3.44 16.73
C ILE A 514 11.44 -4.80 17.46
N LEU A 515 12.49 -5.62 17.40
CA LEU A 515 12.54 -6.91 18.10
C LEU A 515 12.69 -6.76 19.62
N GLN A 516 13.39 -5.73 20.10
CA GLN A 516 13.44 -5.44 21.55
C GLN A 516 12.04 -5.11 22.07
N ARG A 517 11.34 -4.19 21.40
CA ARG A 517 9.99 -3.83 21.82
C ARG A 517 9.02 -5.01 21.71
N LEU A 518 9.19 -5.92 20.75
CA LEU A 518 8.42 -7.17 20.68
C LEU A 518 8.61 -8.06 21.92
N GLU A 519 9.85 -8.22 22.38
CA GLU A 519 10.17 -9.02 23.57
C GLU A 519 9.50 -8.40 24.81
N ASN A 520 9.69 -7.10 25.03
CA ASN A 520 9.08 -6.36 26.14
C ASN A 520 7.54 -6.46 26.15
N LEU A 521 6.90 -6.25 24.99
CA LEU A 521 5.45 -6.37 24.83
C LEU A 521 4.91 -7.77 25.19
N TYR A 522 5.71 -8.82 24.98
CA TYR A 522 5.33 -10.19 25.35
C TYR A 522 5.57 -10.51 26.83
N GLU A 523 6.48 -9.83 27.53
CA GLU A 523 6.57 -9.92 28.98
C GLU A 523 5.35 -9.26 29.63
N ASP A 524 4.95 -8.07 29.17
CA ASP A 524 3.72 -7.39 29.59
C ASP A 524 2.46 -8.25 29.33
N ILE A 525 2.30 -8.83 28.13
CA ILE A 525 1.15 -9.68 27.79
C ILE A 525 1.06 -10.91 28.72
N GLN A 526 2.20 -11.52 29.08
CA GLN A 526 2.23 -12.65 30.02
C GLN A 526 1.75 -12.27 31.43
N LEU A 527 1.95 -11.02 31.87
CA LEU A 527 1.52 -10.55 33.19
C LEU A 527 0.00 -10.35 33.29
N GLN A 528 -0.74 -10.30 32.17
CA GLN A 528 -2.15 -9.90 32.13
C GLN A 528 -3.18 -11.06 32.20
N ASP A 529 -2.73 -12.31 32.44
CA ASP A 529 -3.58 -13.52 32.57
C ASP A 529 -4.59 -13.68 31.41
N THR A 530 -4.13 -13.43 30.18
CA THR A 530 -4.94 -13.44 28.96
C THR A 530 -5.28 -14.86 28.49
N GLN A 531 -6.45 -15.02 27.86
CA GLN A 531 -6.84 -16.26 27.17
C GLN A 531 -6.63 -16.14 25.66
N SER A 532 -6.36 -17.25 24.99
CA SER A 532 -6.10 -17.30 23.54
C SER A 532 -7.26 -16.73 22.72
N GLY A 533 -7.05 -15.58 22.07
CA GLY A 533 -8.10 -14.84 21.36
C GLY A 533 -9.03 -14.01 22.25
N ARG A 534 -8.71 -13.83 23.54
CA ARG A 534 -9.48 -13.01 24.49
C ARG A 534 -8.62 -12.42 25.62
N PHE A 535 -8.29 -11.16 25.44
CA PHE A 535 -7.64 -10.28 26.40
C PHE A 535 -8.65 -9.53 27.31
N ASN A 536 -8.13 -8.80 28.29
CA ASN A 536 -8.91 -7.97 29.22
C ASN A 536 -9.14 -6.56 28.63
N SER A 537 -10.17 -5.85 29.11
CA SER A 537 -10.45 -4.46 28.67
C SER A 537 -9.30 -3.54 29.09
N GLY A 538 -8.72 -2.82 28.13
CA GLY A 538 -7.49 -2.02 28.30
C GLY A 538 -6.23 -2.71 27.74
N ALA A 539 -6.32 -3.97 27.33
CA ALA A 539 -5.22 -4.71 26.70
C ALA A 539 -5.30 -4.72 25.15
N GLU A 540 -6.31 -4.07 24.58
CA GLU A 540 -6.42 -3.87 23.13
C GLU A 540 -5.16 -3.22 22.51
N PRO A 541 -4.57 -2.14 23.09
CA PRO A 541 -3.42 -1.48 22.47
C PRO A 541 -2.17 -2.35 22.43
N ILE A 542 -1.88 -3.08 23.51
CA ILE A 542 -0.66 -3.90 23.61
C ILE A 542 -0.68 -5.10 22.66
N VAL A 543 -1.84 -5.76 22.51
CA VAL A 543 -2.05 -6.81 21.52
C VAL A 543 -1.91 -6.25 20.11
N GLN A 544 -2.40 -5.03 19.86
CA GLN A 544 -2.25 -4.36 18.57
C GLN A 544 -0.79 -3.99 18.26
N CYS A 545 0.02 -3.60 19.24
CA CYS A 545 1.47 -3.38 19.06
C CYS A 545 2.16 -4.66 18.57
N ALA A 546 1.94 -5.77 19.29
CA ALA A 546 2.49 -7.08 18.92
C ALA A 546 2.03 -7.52 17.52
N ALA A 547 0.73 -7.38 17.21
CA ALA A 547 0.16 -7.69 15.90
C ALA A 547 0.78 -6.84 14.78
N ASN A 548 1.02 -5.55 15.01
CA ASN A 548 1.70 -4.67 14.05
C ASN A 548 3.14 -5.12 13.78
N ILE A 549 3.90 -5.54 14.81
CA ILE A 549 5.28 -6.03 14.63
C ILE A 549 5.32 -7.31 13.80
N PHE A 550 4.49 -8.32 14.11
CA PHE A 550 4.45 -9.54 13.29
C PHE A 550 3.99 -9.26 11.86
N ASN A 551 3.10 -8.29 11.66
CA ASN A 551 2.74 -7.81 10.33
C ASN A 551 3.93 -7.15 9.60
N ILE A 552 4.73 -6.32 10.27
CA ILE A 552 5.96 -5.72 9.71
C ILE A 552 6.95 -6.81 9.27
N ILE A 553 7.28 -7.75 10.18
CA ILE A 553 8.20 -8.87 9.90
C ILE A 553 7.67 -9.73 8.73
N TYR A 554 6.36 -10.02 8.71
CA TYR A 554 5.74 -10.76 7.61
C TYR A 554 5.87 -10.02 6.27
N LYS A 555 5.69 -8.69 6.23
CA LYS A 555 5.86 -7.90 5.00
C LYS A 555 7.31 -7.97 4.49
N LEU A 556 8.33 -7.89 5.38
CA LEU A 556 9.74 -8.02 4.97
C LEU A 556 10.02 -9.34 4.22
N PHE A 557 9.54 -10.48 4.74
CA PHE A 557 9.67 -11.79 4.08
C PHE A 557 8.69 -12.03 2.92
N SER A 558 7.70 -11.15 2.73
CA SER A 558 6.72 -11.21 1.64
C SER A 558 7.07 -10.36 0.43
N TRP A 559 8.21 -9.64 0.45
CA TRP A 559 8.73 -8.96 -0.74
C TRP A 559 9.10 -10.01 -1.80
N PRO A 560 8.54 -9.96 -3.03
CA PRO A 560 8.83 -10.97 -4.04
C PRO A 560 10.32 -11.09 -4.36
N ASP A 561 11.03 -9.96 -4.38
CA ASP A 561 12.43 -9.86 -4.79
C ASP A 561 13.43 -10.20 -3.67
N ILE A 562 13.01 -10.48 -2.43
CA ILE A 562 13.92 -10.75 -1.30
C ILE A 562 14.84 -11.96 -1.54
N GLY A 563 14.40 -12.91 -2.39
CA GLY A 563 15.18 -14.08 -2.80
C GLY A 563 16.09 -13.84 -4.01
N ASN A 564 16.11 -12.64 -4.59
CA ASN A 564 16.99 -12.32 -5.73
C ASN A 564 18.44 -12.14 -5.22
N PRO A 565 19.47 -12.57 -5.98
CA PRO A 565 20.85 -12.58 -5.50
C PRO A 565 21.42 -11.19 -5.20
N GLU A 566 20.87 -10.14 -5.83
CA GLU A 566 21.21 -8.73 -5.56
C GLU A 566 20.78 -8.30 -4.14
N ASN A 567 19.66 -8.85 -3.66
CA ASN A 567 19.05 -8.54 -2.36
C ASN A 567 19.55 -9.44 -1.22
N GLN A 568 20.46 -10.39 -1.52
CA GLN A 568 20.99 -11.36 -0.56
C GLN A 568 21.58 -10.72 0.70
N ASN A 569 22.19 -9.53 0.56
CA ASN A 569 22.72 -8.76 1.69
C ASN A 569 21.62 -8.32 2.68
N ILE A 570 20.44 -7.93 2.16
CA ILE A 570 19.27 -7.54 2.97
C ILE A 570 18.71 -8.80 3.65
N LEU A 571 18.54 -9.91 2.92
CA LEU A 571 18.04 -11.15 3.49
C LEU A 571 18.97 -11.72 4.58
N GLU A 572 20.30 -11.67 4.40
CA GLU A 572 21.24 -12.08 5.44
C GLU A 572 21.23 -11.13 6.65
N ALA A 573 21.00 -9.83 6.46
CA ALA A 573 20.86 -8.88 7.56
C ALA A 573 19.55 -9.09 8.36
N VAL A 574 18.42 -9.36 7.68
CA VAL A 574 17.15 -9.75 8.33
C VAL A 574 17.33 -11.05 9.13
N PHE A 575 17.97 -12.08 8.55
CA PHE A 575 18.26 -13.31 9.28
C PHE A 575 19.28 -13.12 10.39
N GLY A 576 20.24 -12.19 10.26
CA GLY A 576 21.16 -11.79 11.32
C GLY A 576 20.41 -11.25 12.53
N ALA A 577 19.68 -10.14 12.38
CA ALA A 577 18.96 -9.48 13.46
C ALA A 577 17.97 -10.41 14.22
N LEU A 578 17.41 -11.42 13.55
CA LEU A 578 16.56 -12.45 14.16
C LEU A 578 17.33 -13.63 14.80
N ALA A 579 18.51 -13.97 14.28
CA ALA A 579 19.37 -15.03 14.84
C ALA A 579 20.19 -14.54 16.04
N ASP A 580 20.64 -13.28 16.00
CA ASP A 580 21.46 -12.65 17.05
C ASP A 580 20.70 -12.59 18.40
N ARG A 581 19.35 -12.62 18.38
CA ARG A 581 18.48 -12.79 19.56
C ARG A 581 18.58 -14.16 20.26
N LEU A 582 19.15 -15.17 19.61
CA LEU A 582 19.45 -16.49 20.20
C LEU A 582 20.95 -16.82 20.24
N ALA A 583 21.77 -16.10 19.48
CA ALA A 583 23.19 -16.35 19.35
C ALA A 583 23.92 -16.20 20.70
N VAL A 584 25.00 -16.94 20.87
CA VAL A 584 25.95 -16.71 21.97
C VAL A 584 27.01 -15.73 21.47
N GLU A 585 27.38 -14.76 22.31
CA GLU A 585 28.46 -13.81 22.02
C GLU A 585 29.69 -14.52 21.43
N ASN A 586 30.25 -13.95 20.35
CA ASN A 586 31.49 -14.39 19.69
C ASN A 586 31.47 -15.81 19.06
N THR A 587 30.51 -16.09 18.16
CA THR A 587 30.68 -17.12 17.13
C THR A 587 31.01 -16.48 15.77
N GLN A 588 32.24 -16.66 15.28
CA GLN A 588 32.68 -16.09 14.00
C GLN A 588 31.88 -16.65 12.81
N SER A 589 31.34 -15.75 11.97
CA SER A 589 30.72 -16.05 10.67
C SER A 589 29.82 -17.30 10.67
N GLN A 590 28.70 -17.24 11.39
CA GLN A 590 27.62 -18.22 11.20
C GLN A 590 27.24 -18.31 9.72
N SER A 591 26.94 -19.52 9.23
CA SER A 591 26.44 -19.68 7.86
C SER A 591 25.05 -19.06 7.69
N PHE A 592 24.74 -18.58 6.49
CA PHE A 592 23.40 -18.07 6.13
C PHE A 592 22.28 -19.04 6.55
N THR A 593 22.47 -20.34 6.31
CA THR A 593 21.52 -21.40 6.71
C THR A 593 21.43 -21.58 8.23
N THR A 594 22.52 -21.35 8.98
CA THR A 594 22.50 -21.32 10.45
C THR A 594 21.65 -20.15 10.96
N LYS A 595 21.92 -18.94 10.45
CA LYS A 595 21.14 -17.73 10.78
C LYS A 595 19.65 -17.94 10.49
N ALA A 596 19.31 -18.44 9.30
CA ALA A 596 17.92 -18.72 8.94
C ALA A 596 17.23 -19.77 9.86
N GLN A 597 17.98 -20.77 10.35
CA GLN A 597 17.46 -21.74 11.31
C GLN A 597 17.30 -21.14 12.73
N GLU A 598 18.14 -20.21 13.13
CA GLU A 598 18.04 -19.54 14.43
C GLU A 598 16.94 -18.47 14.42
N ALA A 599 16.84 -17.68 13.35
CA ALA A 599 15.70 -16.79 13.08
C ALA A 599 14.34 -17.52 13.09
N PHE A 600 14.26 -18.71 12.50
CA PHE A 600 13.06 -19.56 12.58
C PHE A 600 12.75 -19.96 14.04
N LYS A 601 13.76 -20.45 14.77
CA LYS A 601 13.59 -20.89 16.18
C LYS A 601 13.18 -19.74 17.09
N TYR A 602 13.68 -18.53 16.87
CA TYR A 602 13.34 -17.34 17.62
C TYR A 602 11.85 -17.02 17.46
N LEU A 603 11.40 -16.79 16.22
CA LEU A 603 10.00 -16.45 15.96
C LEU A 603 9.02 -17.58 16.37
N ALA A 604 9.43 -18.84 16.26
CA ALA A 604 8.62 -19.97 16.71
C ALA A 604 8.33 -19.99 18.22
N ARG A 605 9.17 -19.38 19.09
CA ARG A 605 8.92 -19.30 20.55
C ARG A 605 7.64 -18.57 20.90
N PHE A 606 7.24 -17.60 20.08
CA PHE A 606 6.05 -16.78 20.31
C PHE A 606 4.74 -17.53 20.03
N SER A 607 4.76 -18.70 19.35
CA SER A 607 3.51 -19.35 18.93
C SER A 607 2.67 -19.93 20.07
N ASP A 608 3.29 -20.31 21.18
CA ASP A 608 2.61 -20.98 22.30
C ASP A 608 1.77 -20.01 23.16
N ASN A 609 2.12 -18.71 23.16
CA ASN A 609 1.49 -17.66 23.98
C ASN A 609 0.91 -16.51 23.11
N MET A 610 0.39 -16.83 21.92
CA MET A 610 -0.15 -15.83 20.99
C MET A 610 -1.50 -15.24 21.48
N PRO A 611 -1.65 -13.91 21.60
CA PRO A 611 -2.88 -13.29 22.11
C PRO A 611 -4.07 -13.32 21.12
N GLU A 612 -3.80 -13.36 19.81
CA GLU A 612 -4.83 -13.33 18.75
C GLU A 612 -4.53 -14.39 17.66
N ALA A 613 -5.57 -15.10 17.20
CA ALA A 613 -5.42 -16.15 16.21
C ALA A 613 -4.93 -15.60 14.85
N THR A 614 -5.31 -14.38 14.47
CA THR A 614 -4.84 -13.79 13.19
C THR A 614 -3.33 -13.58 13.19
N THR A 615 -2.80 -13.06 14.31
CA THR A 615 -1.36 -12.85 14.51
C THR A 615 -0.60 -14.18 14.56
N ALA A 616 -1.18 -15.23 15.17
CA ALA A 616 -0.61 -16.58 15.11
C ALA A 616 -0.53 -17.13 13.67
N VAL A 617 -1.53 -16.88 12.82
CA VAL A 617 -1.50 -17.24 11.40
C VAL A 617 -0.47 -16.43 10.61
N ILE A 618 -0.28 -15.15 10.94
CA ILE A 618 0.74 -14.28 10.32
C ILE A 618 2.15 -14.75 10.71
N LEU A 619 2.36 -15.13 11.96
CA LEU A 619 3.60 -15.78 12.42
C LEU A 619 3.85 -17.08 11.62
N PHE A 620 2.86 -17.97 11.51
CA PHE A 620 3.05 -19.21 10.76
C PHE A 620 3.35 -18.98 9.26
N LYS A 621 2.68 -18.01 8.62
CA LYS A 621 2.99 -17.61 7.23
C LYS A 621 4.40 -17.04 7.09
N THR A 622 4.87 -16.29 8.08
CA THR A 622 6.26 -15.80 8.18
C THR A 622 7.25 -16.97 8.27
N LEU A 623 7.02 -17.91 9.19
CA LEU A 623 7.87 -19.10 9.36
C LEU A 623 7.94 -19.95 8.08
N MET A 624 6.85 -20.06 7.32
CA MET A 624 6.85 -20.73 6.02
C MET A 624 7.71 -20.01 4.97
N ARG A 625 7.66 -18.67 4.90
CA ARG A 625 8.58 -17.88 4.04
C ARG A 625 10.04 -18.03 4.46
N ILE A 626 10.33 -18.07 5.76
CA ILE A 626 11.68 -18.34 6.28
C ILE A 626 12.15 -19.74 5.86
N LYS A 627 11.29 -20.76 6.00
CA LYS A 627 11.56 -22.14 5.57
C LYS A 627 11.91 -22.21 4.09
N GLU A 628 11.17 -21.51 3.23
CA GLU A 628 11.44 -21.40 1.78
C GLU A 628 12.78 -20.74 1.48
N LEU A 629 13.09 -19.60 2.13
CA LEU A 629 14.29 -18.81 1.89
C LEU A 629 15.57 -19.35 2.57
N SER A 630 15.45 -20.26 3.54
CA SER A 630 16.56 -20.74 4.38
C SER A 630 17.62 -21.62 3.69
N GLY A 631 17.26 -22.24 2.55
CA GLY A 631 18.03 -23.34 1.95
C GLY A 631 18.03 -24.66 2.76
N ALA A 632 17.34 -24.73 3.91
CA ALA A 632 17.26 -25.92 4.77
C ALA A 632 15.80 -26.31 5.09
N GLY A 633 14.96 -26.32 4.05
CA GLY A 633 13.52 -26.54 4.17
C GLY A 633 13.12 -27.84 4.88
N ASP A 634 13.91 -28.91 4.79
CA ASP A 634 13.64 -30.18 5.48
C ASP A 634 14.01 -30.17 6.95
N ALA A 635 15.09 -29.49 7.33
CA ALA A 635 15.49 -29.36 8.74
C ALA A 635 14.44 -28.58 9.56
N LEU A 636 13.81 -27.59 8.94
CA LEU A 636 12.76 -26.77 9.55
C LEU A 636 11.34 -27.36 9.43
N ARG A 637 11.16 -28.42 8.64
CA ARG A 637 9.85 -29.07 8.41
C ARG A 637 9.18 -29.51 9.72
N SER A 638 9.93 -30.16 10.61
CA SER A 638 9.40 -30.67 11.88
C SER A 638 8.97 -29.53 12.83
N ASN A 639 9.73 -28.43 12.87
CA ASN A 639 9.39 -27.26 13.69
C ASN A 639 8.16 -26.54 13.12
N ALA A 640 8.05 -26.39 11.80
CA ALA A 640 6.87 -25.83 11.15
C ALA A 640 5.60 -26.68 11.40
N HIS A 641 5.71 -28.02 11.33
CA HIS A 641 4.61 -28.93 11.68
C HIS A 641 4.17 -28.76 13.14
N GLY A 642 5.13 -28.58 14.07
CA GLY A 642 4.84 -28.30 15.48
C GLY A 642 3.99 -27.04 15.67
N VAL A 643 4.42 -25.91 15.10
CA VAL A 643 3.72 -24.62 15.23
C VAL A 643 2.30 -24.67 14.67
N VAL A 644 2.11 -25.19 13.44
CA VAL A 644 0.75 -25.26 12.85
C VAL A 644 -0.16 -26.24 13.62
N THR A 645 0.41 -27.31 14.19
CA THR A 645 -0.33 -28.25 15.03
C THR A 645 -0.71 -27.65 16.39
N GLY A 646 0.11 -26.77 16.95
CA GLY A 646 -0.24 -25.95 18.12
C GLY A 646 -1.44 -25.05 17.82
N ILE A 647 -1.33 -24.22 16.77
CA ILE A 647 -2.39 -23.29 16.34
C ILE A 647 -3.73 -24.02 16.07
N LEU A 648 -3.68 -25.26 15.54
CA LEU A 648 -4.88 -26.07 15.28
C LEU A 648 -5.50 -26.75 16.52
N LYS A 649 -4.75 -26.88 17.62
CA LYS A 649 -5.18 -27.51 18.88
C LYS A 649 -5.64 -26.51 19.95
N GLU A 650 -5.37 -25.24 19.76
CA GLU A 650 -5.74 -24.17 20.69
C GLU A 650 -7.20 -23.71 20.50
N ASP A 651 -7.96 -23.49 21.58
CA ASP A 651 -9.40 -23.10 21.52
C ASP A 651 -9.57 -21.58 21.43
N TRP A 652 -9.05 -21.02 20.33
CA TRP A 652 -9.14 -19.60 19.98
C TRP A 652 -10.54 -19.03 20.17
N PHE A 653 -10.71 -18.10 21.11
CA PHE A 653 -12.00 -17.43 21.33
C PHE A 653 -12.41 -16.58 20.11
N ASP A 654 -11.43 -16.03 19.39
CA ASP A 654 -11.57 -15.21 18.18
C ASP A 654 -11.57 -16.01 16.86
N TRP A 655 -11.63 -17.36 16.89
CA TRP A 655 -11.50 -18.28 15.72
C TRP A 655 -12.25 -17.89 14.43
N ARG A 656 -13.31 -17.06 14.55
CA ARG A 656 -14.05 -16.51 13.42
C ARG A 656 -13.17 -15.67 12.49
N ASN A 657 -12.19 -14.97 13.05
CA ASN A 657 -11.25 -14.12 12.31
C ASN A 657 -10.41 -14.97 11.34
N ILE A 658 -9.87 -16.10 11.82
CA ILE A 658 -9.09 -17.06 11.01
C ILE A 658 -9.93 -18.04 10.18
N LYS A 659 -11.27 -17.95 10.17
CA LYS A 659 -12.15 -18.94 9.52
C LYS A 659 -11.82 -19.25 8.05
N LYS A 660 -11.28 -18.27 7.32
CA LYS A 660 -10.84 -18.41 5.91
C LYS A 660 -9.50 -19.12 5.76
N GLU A 661 -8.68 -19.10 6.81
CA GLU A 661 -7.30 -19.61 6.86
C GLU A 661 -7.24 -21.06 7.39
N ILE A 662 -8.27 -21.52 8.11
CA ILE A 662 -8.39 -22.91 8.59
C ILE A 662 -8.09 -23.97 7.48
N PRO A 663 -8.58 -23.86 6.22
CA PRO A 663 -8.19 -24.80 5.18
C PRO A 663 -6.68 -24.84 4.93
N TYR A 664 -6.03 -23.67 4.86
CA TYR A 664 -4.58 -23.53 4.64
C TYR A 664 -3.77 -24.12 5.80
N LEU A 665 -4.19 -23.87 7.06
CA LEU A 665 -3.54 -24.45 8.24
C LEU A 665 -3.62 -25.98 8.23
N LEU A 666 -4.78 -26.55 7.92
CA LEU A 666 -4.97 -28.01 7.83
C LEU A 666 -4.20 -28.62 6.67
N GLU A 667 -4.20 -27.96 5.51
CA GLU A 667 -3.40 -28.35 4.35
C GLU A 667 -1.91 -28.39 4.70
N GLN A 668 -1.38 -27.37 5.39
CA GLN A 668 0.03 -27.35 5.81
C GLN A 668 0.35 -28.31 6.96
N ALA A 669 -0.55 -28.52 7.91
CA ALA A 669 -0.34 -29.52 8.98
C ALA A 669 -0.17 -30.93 8.42
N ILE A 670 -0.97 -31.30 7.41
CA ILE A 670 -0.84 -32.55 6.66
C ILE A 670 0.47 -32.57 5.85
N GLU A 671 0.74 -31.52 5.05
CA GLU A 671 1.91 -31.49 4.17
C GLU A 671 3.27 -31.54 4.88
N LEU A 672 3.36 -30.99 6.09
CA LEU A 672 4.59 -30.89 6.88
C LEU A 672 4.86 -32.13 7.75
N ASP A 673 3.86 -32.99 8.00
CA ASP A 673 4.00 -34.22 8.78
C ASP A 673 5.03 -35.21 8.17
N GLN A 674 5.45 -36.22 8.94
CA GLN A 674 6.33 -37.30 8.47
C GLN A 674 5.61 -38.30 7.54
N ASP A 675 4.31 -38.56 7.73
CA ASP A 675 3.49 -39.34 6.80
C ASP A 675 2.17 -38.61 6.48
N PRO A 676 2.21 -37.63 5.55
CA PRO A 676 1.03 -36.88 5.12
C PRO A 676 -0.15 -37.76 4.67
N LEU A 677 0.11 -38.97 4.16
CA LEU A 677 -0.94 -39.86 3.66
C LEU A 677 -1.62 -40.64 4.80
N SER A 678 -0.86 -41.07 5.81
CA SER A 678 -1.42 -41.61 7.06
C SER A 678 -2.20 -40.54 7.83
N THR A 679 -1.67 -39.33 7.95
CA THR A 679 -2.33 -38.21 8.63
C THR A 679 -3.61 -37.77 7.91
N LEU A 680 -3.62 -37.70 6.57
CA LEU A 680 -4.83 -37.48 5.77
C LEU A 680 -5.85 -38.62 5.93
N HIS A 681 -5.40 -39.88 6.00
CA HIS A 681 -6.26 -41.03 6.24
C HIS A 681 -6.94 -40.97 7.62
N ASP A 682 -6.21 -40.58 8.67
CA ASP A 682 -6.73 -40.44 10.03
C ASP A 682 -7.80 -39.33 10.12
N TYR A 683 -7.52 -38.14 9.55
CA TYR A 683 -8.50 -37.06 9.51
C TYR A 683 -9.82 -37.47 8.84
N VAL A 684 -9.74 -38.20 7.72
CA VAL A 684 -10.91 -38.58 6.92
C VAL A 684 -11.71 -39.74 7.53
N ASN A 685 -11.05 -40.66 8.24
CA ASN A 685 -11.66 -41.91 8.71
C ASN A 685 -11.92 -41.98 10.22
N ASN A 686 -11.16 -41.23 11.03
CA ASN A 686 -11.28 -41.24 12.48
C ASN A 686 -11.78 -39.89 13.00
N VAL A 687 -11.13 -38.78 12.64
CA VAL A 687 -11.47 -37.44 13.17
C VAL A 687 -12.85 -36.96 12.69
N LEU A 688 -13.08 -36.93 11.37
CA LEU A 688 -14.35 -36.47 10.80
C LEU A 688 -15.52 -37.42 11.13
N GLU A 689 -15.26 -38.73 11.23
CA GLU A 689 -16.27 -39.71 11.65
C GLU A 689 -16.65 -39.49 13.13
N SER A 690 -15.67 -39.36 14.03
CA SER A 690 -15.88 -39.08 15.45
C SER A 690 -16.56 -37.74 15.72
N PHE A 691 -16.24 -36.70 14.94
CA PHE A 691 -16.92 -35.40 15.03
C PHE A 691 -18.39 -35.50 14.63
N GLU A 692 -18.71 -36.24 13.57
CA GLU A 692 -20.07 -36.41 13.07
C GLU A 692 -20.94 -37.34 13.96
N GLU A 693 -20.34 -38.11 14.87
CA GLU A 693 -21.03 -38.80 15.97
C GLU A 693 -21.19 -37.94 17.24
N ASN A 694 -20.14 -37.22 17.65
CA ASN A 694 -20.07 -36.57 18.98
C ASN A 694 -20.36 -35.06 18.97
N GLY A 695 -20.29 -34.39 17.81
CA GLY A 695 -20.60 -32.96 17.62
C GLY A 695 -19.52 -31.97 18.07
N SER A 696 -18.50 -32.41 18.81
CA SER A 696 -17.33 -31.64 19.24
C SER A 696 -16.21 -32.58 19.70
N LEU A 697 -14.94 -32.24 19.44
CA LEU A 697 -13.76 -33.00 19.88
C LEU A 697 -12.79 -32.09 20.64
N GLU A 698 -12.35 -32.51 21.83
CA GLU A 698 -11.42 -31.71 22.66
C GLU A 698 -10.04 -31.55 22.02
N GLU A 699 -9.60 -32.52 21.20
CA GLU A 699 -8.30 -32.48 20.50
C GLU A 699 -8.33 -31.64 19.20
N HIS A 700 -9.50 -31.14 18.78
CA HIS A 700 -9.70 -30.33 17.58
C HIS A 700 -10.75 -29.21 17.80
N PRO A 701 -10.48 -28.20 18.64
CA PRO A 701 -11.47 -27.16 18.98
C PRO A 701 -11.89 -26.27 17.80
N LEU A 702 -11.06 -26.19 16.76
CA LEU A 702 -11.40 -25.51 15.49
C LEU A 702 -12.33 -26.34 14.58
N LEU A 703 -12.58 -27.62 14.87
CA LEU A 703 -13.56 -28.45 14.17
C LEU A 703 -14.95 -28.30 14.80
N ARG A 704 -15.77 -27.46 14.14
CA ARG A 704 -17.07 -26.97 14.63
C ARG A 704 -18.10 -27.09 13.49
N THR A 705 -19.39 -27.02 13.80
CA THR A 705 -20.48 -27.01 12.78
C THR A 705 -20.27 -25.97 11.68
N ASP A 706 -19.65 -24.86 12.05
CA ASP A 706 -19.44 -23.70 11.19
C ASP A 706 -18.18 -23.83 10.32
N THR A 707 -17.27 -24.74 10.65
CA THR A 707 -15.92 -24.90 10.06
C THR A 707 -15.69 -26.28 9.46
N VAL A 708 -16.55 -27.29 9.70
CA VAL A 708 -16.44 -28.64 9.11
C VAL A 708 -16.34 -28.63 7.58
N LEU A 709 -16.96 -27.64 6.92
CA LEU A 709 -16.80 -27.41 5.48
C LEU A 709 -15.35 -27.04 5.09
N SER A 710 -14.65 -26.25 5.91
CA SER A 710 -13.23 -25.92 5.73
C SER A 710 -12.33 -27.15 5.87
N TYR A 711 -12.66 -28.07 6.79
CA TYR A 711 -11.97 -29.35 6.94
C TYR A 711 -12.18 -30.24 5.71
N TYR A 712 -13.43 -30.43 5.27
CA TYR A 712 -13.70 -31.17 4.04
C TYR A 712 -13.00 -30.55 2.81
N GLN A 713 -12.86 -29.23 2.74
CA GLN A 713 -12.11 -28.56 1.67
C GLN A 713 -10.63 -28.97 1.70
N ALA A 714 -9.97 -28.85 2.85
CA ALA A 714 -8.58 -29.23 3.04
C ALA A 714 -8.35 -30.72 2.71
N MET A 715 -9.21 -31.62 3.17
CA MET A 715 -9.08 -33.05 2.88
C MET A 715 -9.22 -33.36 1.39
N ILE A 716 -10.16 -32.72 0.67
CA ILE A 716 -10.31 -32.91 -0.78
C ILE A 716 -9.09 -32.33 -1.52
N ASN A 717 -8.62 -31.15 -1.14
CA ASN A 717 -7.44 -30.52 -1.73
C ASN A 717 -6.18 -31.39 -1.53
N GLN A 718 -5.93 -31.88 -0.32
CA GLN A 718 -4.80 -32.79 -0.04
C GLN A 718 -4.94 -34.15 -0.73
N THR A 719 -6.15 -34.70 -0.85
CA THR A 719 -6.38 -35.94 -1.62
C THR A 719 -6.03 -35.78 -3.10
N VAL A 720 -6.19 -34.56 -3.67
CA VAL A 720 -5.74 -34.21 -5.02
C VAL A 720 -4.23 -33.97 -5.06
N LYS A 721 -3.65 -33.24 -4.09
CA LYS A 721 -2.20 -32.97 -4.04
C LYS A 721 -1.38 -34.26 -3.89
N ALA A 722 -1.80 -35.17 -3.02
CA ALA A 722 -1.19 -36.48 -2.85
C ALA A 722 -1.23 -37.31 -4.14
N LEU A 723 -2.30 -37.22 -4.94
CA LEU A 723 -2.38 -37.90 -6.24
C LEU A 723 -1.40 -37.30 -7.27
N HIS A 724 -1.22 -35.98 -7.26
CA HIS A 724 -0.24 -35.29 -8.12
C HIS A 724 1.20 -35.68 -7.78
N LEU A 725 1.55 -35.76 -6.49
CA LEU A 725 2.91 -36.11 -6.05
C LEU A 725 3.33 -37.53 -6.46
N LEU A 726 2.39 -38.44 -6.78
CA LEU A 726 2.69 -39.75 -7.37
C LEU A 726 3.10 -39.70 -8.86
N GLN A 727 2.99 -38.55 -9.53
CA GLN A 727 3.47 -38.34 -10.90
C GLN A 727 5.00 -38.12 -10.95
N GLU A 728 5.55 -37.53 -9.89
CA GLU A 728 6.90 -36.94 -9.86
C GLU A 728 7.87 -37.78 -9.00
N THR A 729 7.58 -39.08 -8.81
CA THR A 729 8.29 -39.93 -7.85
C THR A 729 8.96 -41.15 -8.48
N ASP A 730 10.27 -41.30 -8.23
CA ASP A 730 11.10 -42.45 -8.65
C ASP A 730 10.94 -43.70 -7.75
N GLN A 731 9.83 -43.81 -7.00
CA GLN A 731 9.59 -44.93 -6.08
C GLN A 731 9.26 -46.23 -6.82
N ASP A 732 9.57 -47.37 -6.18
CA ASP A 732 9.22 -48.70 -6.69
C ASP A 732 7.71 -48.79 -7.01
N ALA A 733 7.37 -49.40 -8.14
CA ALA A 733 5.99 -49.43 -8.65
C ALA A 733 4.97 -50.01 -7.64
N SER A 734 5.40 -50.95 -6.80
CA SER A 734 4.59 -51.50 -5.70
C SER A 734 4.23 -50.47 -4.63
N VAL A 735 5.14 -49.54 -4.32
CA VAL A 735 4.93 -48.46 -3.34
C VAL A 735 3.93 -47.45 -3.89
N ILE A 736 4.12 -47.01 -5.14
CA ILE A 736 3.20 -46.12 -5.86
C ILE A 736 1.79 -46.73 -5.92
N LEU A 737 1.66 -48.04 -6.16
CA LEU A 737 0.38 -48.75 -6.17
C LEU A 737 -0.29 -48.80 -4.79
N VAL A 738 0.46 -49.02 -3.72
CA VAL A 738 -0.07 -49.00 -2.35
C VAL A 738 -0.57 -47.60 -1.98
N GLN A 739 0.23 -46.56 -2.22
CA GLN A 739 -0.14 -45.16 -1.98
C GLN A 739 -1.37 -44.76 -2.82
N ASN A 740 -1.41 -45.11 -4.10
CA ASN A 740 -2.57 -44.83 -4.96
C ASN A 740 -3.83 -45.55 -4.46
N SER A 741 -3.69 -46.80 -3.98
CA SER A 741 -4.80 -47.53 -3.34
C SER A 741 -5.33 -46.82 -2.09
N GLN A 742 -4.45 -46.27 -1.24
CA GLN A 742 -4.84 -45.49 -0.06
C GLN A 742 -5.55 -44.19 -0.47
N ILE A 743 -4.97 -43.40 -1.37
CA ILE A 743 -5.54 -42.15 -1.89
C ILE A 743 -6.94 -42.37 -2.51
N VAL A 744 -7.11 -43.43 -3.30
CA VAL A 744 -8.41 -43.81 -3.90
C VAL A 744 -9.45 -44.18 -2.84
N LYS A 745 -9.05 -44.86 -1.77
CA LYS A 745 -9.94 -45.20 -0.64
C LYS A 745 -10.36 -43.96 0.14
N ILE A 746 -9.43 -43.06 0.45
CA ILE A 746 -9.69 -41.75 1.08
C ILE A 746 -10.70 -40.96 0.25
N PHE A 747 -10.48 -40.83 -1.07
CA PHE A 747 -11.43 -40.18 -1.98
C PHE A 747 -12.81 -40.88 -2.03
N GLY A 748 -12.83 -42.22 -1.95
CA GLY A 748 -14.05 -43.01 -1.83
C GLY A 748 -14.83 -42.74 -0.55
N HIS A 749 -14.14 -42.53 0.57
CA HIS A 749 -14.76 -42.19 1.85
C HIS A 749 -15.32 -40.77 1.83
N ILE A 750 -14.56 -39.77 1.39
CA ILE A 750 -15.04 -38.37 1.27
C ILE A 750 -16.27 -38.26 0.34
N THR A 751 -16.26 -38.97 -0.79
CA THR A 751 -17.41 -38.98 -1.72
C THR A 751 -18.63 -39.72 -1.14
N SER A 752 -18.43 -40.74 -0.31
CA SER A 752 -19.50 -41.41 0.45
C SER A 752 -20.08 -40.53 1.56
N TYR A 753 -19.23 -39.80 2.29
CA TYR A 753 -19.65 -38.82 3.29
C TYR A 753 -20.49 -37.69 2.67
N THR A 754 -19.99 -37.09 1.59
CA THR A 754 -20.68 -36.04 0.84
C THR A 754 -22.05 -36.49 0.33
N LYS A 755 -22.14 -37.74 -0.17
CA LYS A 755 -23.41 -38.37 -0.58
C LYS A 755 -24.40 -38.51 0.59
N THR A 756 -23.91 -38.72 1.82
CA THR A 756 -24.74 -39.06 2.99
C THR A 756 -25.25 -37.83 3.75
N LYS A 757 -24.50 -36.71 3.74
CA LYS A 757 -24.83 -35.51 4.52
C LYS A 757 -25.81 -34.53 3.84
N ASP A 758 -26.06 -34.69 2.55
CA ASP A 758 -27.01 -33.90 1.73
C ASP A 758 -26.86 -32.36 1.83
N GLN A 759 -25.61 -31.86 1.84
CA GLN A 759 -25.32 -30.42 1.96
C GLN A 759 -24.93 -29.78 0.62
N ARG A 760 -25.65 -28.73 0.21
CA ARG A 760 -25.38 -27.91 -1.01
C ARG A 760 -23.92 -27.48 -1.13
N ALA A 761 -23.29 -27.07 -0.02
CA ALA A 761 -21.90 -26.61 -0.01
C ALA A 761 -20.90 -27.73 -0.35
N LEU A 762 -21.07 -28.92 0.26
CA LEU A 762 -20.23 -30.09 -0.04
C LEU A 762 -20.41 -30.56 -1.49
N PHE A 763 -21.62 -30.46 -2.06
CA PHE A 763 -21.82 -30.74 -3.48
C PHE A 763 -21.04 -29.77 -4.39
N GLY A 764 -21.05 -28.46 -4.12
CA GLY A 764 -20.24 -27.51 -4.88
C GLY A 764 -18.75 -27.79 -4.79
N MET A 765 -18.27 -28.13 -3.59
CA MET A 765 -16.89 -28.45 -3.31
C MET A 765 -16.42 -29.72 -4.03
N ILE A 766 -17.14 -30.84 -3.89
CA ILE A 766 -16.76 -32.11 -4.52
C ILE A 766 -16.95 -32.11 -6.04
N LEU A 767 -17.95 -31.38 -6.57
CA LEU A 767 -18.13 -31.25 -8.02
C LEU A 767 -17.04 -30.38 -8.67
N LYS A 768 -16.56 -29.35 -7.96
CA LYS A 768 -15.46 -28.49 -8.43
C LYS A 768 -14.10 -29.20 -8.30
N THR A 769 -13.69 -29.57 -7.09
CA THR A 769 -12.33 -30.08 -6.83
C THR A 769 -12.21 -31.58 -7.12
N GLY A 770 -13.27 -32.37 -6.89
CA GLY A 770 -13.28 -33.80 -7.23
C GLY A 770 -13.18 -34.07 -8.74
N ARG A 771 -13.46 -33.07 -9.60
CA ARG A 771 -13.08 -33.12 -11.01
C ARG A 771 -11.57 -33.15 -11.21
N SER A 772 -10.81 -32.36 -10.46
CA SER A 772 -9.34 -32.34 -10.55
C SER A 772 -8.74 -33.70 -10.23
N PHE A 773 -9.30 -34.40 -9.22
CA PHE A 773 -8.93 -35.79 -8.91
C PHE A 773 -9.14 -36.73 -10.10
N VAL A 774 -10.33 -36.68 -10.72
CA VAL A 774 -10.70 -37.55 -11.85
C VAL A 774 -9.85 -37.23 -13.09
N ASP A 775 -9.61 -35.94 -13.38
CA ASP A 775 -8.77 -35.51 -14.50
C ASP A 775 -7.28 -35.92 -14.30
N GLN A 776 -6.74 -35.82 -13.09
CA GLN A 776 -5.37 -36.29 -12.78
C GLN A 776 -5.24 -37.82 -12.83
N PHE A 777 -6.20 -38.56 -12.25
CA PHE A 777 -6.21 -40.02 -12.30
C PHE A 777 -6.26 -40.55 -13.75
N ALA A 778 -7.04 -39.88 -14.61
CA ALA A 778 -7.11 -40.15 -16.04
C ALA A 778 -5.80 -39.87 -16.78
N LYS A 779 -5.09 -38.79 -16.43
CA LYS A 779 -3.86 -38.37 -17.10
C LYS A 779 -2.60 -39.11 -16.66
N HIS A 780 -2.50 -39.50 -15.39
CA HIS A 780 -1.24 -39.97 -14.81
C HIS A 780 -1.35 -41.39 -14.24
N SER A 781 -2.34 -41.67 -13.39
CA SER A 781 -2.48 -43.00 -12.77
C SER A 781 -2.81 -44.10 -13.78
N ILE A 782 -3.74 -43.88 -14.72
CA ILE A 782 -4.09 -44.91 -15.70
C ILE A 782 -2.92 -45.22 -16.67
N PRO A 783 -2.21 -44.24 -17.27
CA PRO A 783 -1.02 -44.54 -18.08
C PRO A 783 0.09 -45.26 -17.31
N PHE A 784 0.34 -44.88 -16.05
CA PHE A 784 1.26 -45.61 -15.17
C PHE A 784 0.81 -47.08 -15.00
N PHE A 785 -0.46 -47.32 -14.68
CA PHE A 785 -1.01 -48.67 -14.57
C PHE A 785 -0.86 -49.48 -15.87
N THR A 786 -0.98 -48.87 -17.05
CA THR A 786 -0.78 -49.54 -18.35
C THR A 786 0.62 -50.13 -18.46
N ASN A 787 1.64 -49.39 -18.02
CA ASN A 787 3.03 -49.81 -18.08
C ASN A 787 3.33 -50.98 -17.12
N VAL A 788 2.81 -50.93 -15.88
CA VAL A 788 3.09 -51.94 -14.84
C VAL A 788 2.06 -53.09 -14.78
N PHE A 789 1.01 -53.07 -15.62
CA PHE A 789 -0.14 -53.99 -15.55
C PHE A 789 0.25 -55.47 -15.55
N ARG A 790 1.28 -55.83 -16.32
CA ARG A 790 1.71 -57.23 -16.50
C ARG A 790 2.29 -57.85 -15.23
N PHE A 791 2.81 -57.02 -14.33
CA PHE A 791 3.44 -57.46 -13.08
C PHE A 791 2.48 -57.31 -11.88
N HIS A 792 1.70 -56.22 -11.82
CA HIS A 792 0.84 -55.87 -10.68
C HIS A 792 -0.68 -55.99 -10.95
N LYS A 793 -1.07 -56.92 -11.84
CA LYS A 793 -2.45 -57.09 -12.35
C LYS A 793 -3.54 -57.10 -11.27
N ASN A 794 -3.29 -57.73 -10.12
CA ASN A 794 -4.29 -57.85 -9.04
C ASN A 794 -4.47 -56.53 -8.28
N GLU A 795 -3.38 -55.91 -7.86
CA GLU A 795 -3.37 -54.62 -7.14
C GLU A 795 -4.09 -53.53 -7.95
N ILE A 796 -3.75 -53.40 -9.24
CA ILE A 796 -4.37 -52.43 -10.15
C ILE A 796 -5.87 -52.68 -10.31
N VAL A 797 -6.27 -53.95 -10.46
CA VAL A 797 -7.69 -54.32 -10.56
C VAL A 797 -8.46 -53.97 -9.29
N ASP A 798 -7.87 -54.11 -8.11
CA ASP A 798 -8.52 -53.75 -6.85
C ASP A 798 -8.57 -52.23 -6.61
N ILE A 799 -7.52 -51.47 -6.99
CA ILE A 799 -7.55 -49.99 -7.04
C ILE A 799 -8.70 -49.51 -7.93
N LEU A 800 -8.87 -50.10 -9.12
CA LEU A 800 -9.94 -49.74 -10.06
C LEU A 800 -11.33 -50.08 -9.51
N LYS A 801 -11.50 -51.18 -8.75
CA LYS A 801 -12.76 -51.49 -8.06
C LYS A 801 -13.07 -50.50 -6.94
N ASP A 802 -12.06 -50.03 -6.20
CA ASP A 802 -12.26 -49.03 -5.16
C ASP A 802 -12.61 -47.66 -5.77
N PHE A 803 -11.93 -47.22 -6.83
CA PHE A 803 -12.28 -45.99 -7.54
C PHE A 803 -13.66 -46.07 -8.22
N GLN A 804 -14.13 -47.27 -8.56
CA GLN A 804 -15.49 -47.48 -9.05
C GLN A 804 -16.56 -47.10 -8.01
N LYS A 805 -16.26 -47.18 -6.70
CA LYS A 805 -17.17 -46.73 -5.63
C LYS A 805 -17.32 -45.20 -5.68
N SER A 806 -16.20 -44.48 -5.71
CA SER A 806 -16.13 -43.02 -5.74
C SER A 806 -16.77 -42.44 -7.00
N THR A 807 -16.46 -43.00 -8.18
CA THR A 807 -17.06 -42.56 -9.46
C THR A 807 -18.57 -42.78 -9.51
N ARG A 808 -19.10 -43.89 -8.96
CA ARG A 808 -20.55 -44.10 -8.81
C ARG A 808 -21.18 -43.09 -7.84
N ALA A 809 -20.52 -42.75 -6.72
CA ALA A 809 -21.02 -41.73 -5.79
C ALA A 809 -21.12 -40.35 -6.46
N LEU A 810 -20.09 -39.94 -7.20
CA LEU A 810 -20.08 -38.70 -8.00
C LEU A 810 -21.21 -38.69 -9.05
N GLN A 811 -21.48 -39.81 -9.73
CA GLN A 811 -22.57 -39.89 -10.70
C GLN A 811 -23.97 -39.73 -10.07
N ILE A 812 -24.17 -40.21 -8.83
CA ILE A 812 -25.41 -39.98 -8.07
C ILE A 812 -25.52 -38.51 -7.67
N ILE A 813 -24.45 -37.90 -7.14
CA ILE A 813 -24.43 -36.46 -6.78
C ILE A 813 -24.72 -35.58 -8.01
N CYS A 814 -24.10 -35.86 -9.15
CA CYS A 814 -24.38 -35.24 -10.46
C CYS A 814 -25.83 -35.39 -10.92
N SER A 815 -26.51 -36.46 -10.51
CA SER A 815 -27.93 -36.70 -10.82
C SER A 815 -28.83 -35.94 -9.85
N HIS A 816 -28.48 -35.90 -8.56
CA HIS A 816 -29.21 -35.16 -7.53
C HIS A 816 -29.21 -33.64 -7.78
N VAL A 817 -28.06 -33.06 -8.13
CA VAL A 817 -27.96 -31.63 -8.47
C VAL A 817 -28.86 -31.25 -9.66
N LYS A 818 -29.00 -32.15 -10.65
CA LYS A 818 -29.94 -31.97 -11.77
C LYS A 818 -31.41 -32.06 -11.33
N VAL A 819 -31.74 -32.90 -10.35
CA VAL A 819 -33.09 -33.00 -9.77
C VAL A 819 -33.46 -31.73 -8.97
N ILE A 820 -32.51 -31.18 -8.20
CA ILE A 820 -32.71 -29.92 -7.44
C ILE A 820 -32.90 -28.71 -8.38
N LYS A 821 -32.45 -28.79 -9.65
CA LYS A 821 -32.39 -27.68 -10.62
C LYS A 821 -31.56 -26.49 -10.15
N ASP A 822 -30.51 -26.75 -9.36
CA ASP A 822 -29.61 -25.70 -8.87
C ASP A 822 -28.75 -25.16 -10.02
N VAL A 823 -29.04 -23.93 -10.47
CA VAL A 823 -28.39 -23.30 -11.63
C VAL A 823 -26.88 -23.22 -11.46
N GLN A 824 -26.39 -22.85 -10.27
CA GLN A 824 -24.95 -22.72 -10.01
C GLN A 824 -24.25 -24.07 -10.02
N LEU A 825 -24.74 -25.04 -9.23
CA LEU A 825 -24.13 -26.37 -9.14
C LEU A 825 -24.23 -27.16 -10.45
N SER A 826 -25.27 -26.91 -11.25
CA SER A 826 -25.44 -27.53 -12.57
C SER A 826 -24.33 -27.18 -13.57
N THR A 827 -23.61 -26.06 -13.38
CA THR A 827 -22.47 -25.68 -14.25
C THR A 827 -21.29 -26.66 -14.13
N TYR A 828 -21.08 -27.26 -12.95
CA TYR A 828 -19.97 -28.19 -12.70
C TYR A 828 -20.25 -29.62 -13.19
N VAL A 829 -21.52 -29.97 -13.42
CA VAL A 829 -21.92 -31.35 -13.76
C VAL A 829 -21.47 -31.80 -15.17
N PRO A 830 -21.62 -31.01 -16.26
CA PRO A 830 -21.17 -31.44 -17.59
C PRO A 830 -19.65 -31.67 -17.70
N PRO A 831 -18.77 -30.79 -17.17
CA PRO A 831 -17.33 -31.04 -17.17
C PRO A 831 -16.94 -32.31 -16.42
N LEU A 832 -17.46 -32.51 -15.20
CA LEU A 832 -17.15 -33.71 -14.40
C LEU A 832 -17.65 -35.00 -15.07
N LYS A 833 -18.83 -34.98 -15.74
CA LYS A 833 -19.30 -36.14 -16.51
C LYS A 833 -18.34 -36.51 -17.64
N ARG A 834 -17.80 -35.53 -18.37
CA ARG A 834 -16.79 -35.77 -19.41
C ARG A 834 -15.51 -36.41 -18.84
N SER A 835 -15.01 -35.91 -17.70
CA SER A 835 -13.86 -36.51 -17.00
C SER A 835 -14.11 -37.98 -16.62
N LEU A 836 -15.30 -38.28 -16.09
CA LEU A 836 -15.69 -39.65 -15.74
C LEU A 836 -15.83 -40.55 -16.99
N GLU A 837 -16.33 -40.03 -18.11
CA GLU A 837 -16.44 -40.75 -19.39
C GLU A 837 -15.07 -41.10 -19.98
N ILE A 838 -14.08 -40.20 -19.86
CA ILE A 838 -12.68 -40.45 -20.25
C ILE A 838 -12.07 -41.60 -19.43
N VAL A 839 -12.20 -41.56 -18.09
CA VAL A 839 -11.76 -42.66 -17.21
C VAL A 839 -12.40 -44.00 -17.62
N ILE A 840 -13.72 -44.02 -17.86
CA ILE A 840 -14.43 -45.25 -18.27
C ILE A 840 -13.88 -45.81 -19.59
N PHE A 841 -13.50 -44.95 -20.54
CA PHE A 841 -12.90 -45.37 -21.81
C PHE A 841 -11.49 -45.92 -21.61
N GLN A 842 -10.61 -45.19 -20.92
CA GLN A 842 -9.22 -45.62 -20.70
C GLN A 842 -9.13 -46.94 -19.92
N VAL A 843 -9.94 -47.12 -18.86
CA VAL A 843 -9.97 -48.38 -18.08
C VAL A 843 -10.46 -49.56 -18.93
N LYS A 844 -11.40 -49.34 -19.87
CA LYS A 844 -11.82 -50.39 -20.81
C LYS A 844 -10.71 -50.79 -21.77
N MET A 845 -9.93 -49.83 -22.28
CA MET A 845 -8.76 -50.11 -23.13
C MET A 845 -7.71 -50.94 -22.35
N LEU A 846 -7.27 -50.44 -21.19
CA LEU A 846 -6.32 -51.10 -20.27
C LEU A 846 -6.63 -52.58 -20.04
N LEU A 847 -7.88 -52.88 -19.67
CA LEU A 847 -8.33 -54.25 -19.35
C LEU A 847 -8.43 -55.15 -20.59
N THR A 848 -8.81 -54.58 -21.74
CA THR A 848 -8.93 -55.31 -23.01
C THR A 848 -7.55 -55.70 -23.56
N GLU A 849 -6.62 -54.74 -23.61
CA GLU A 849 -5.26 -54.94 -24.15
C GLU A 849 -4.45 -55.95 -23.32
N ASN A 850 -4.70 -56.04 -22.02
CA ASN A 850 -3.97 -56.93 -21.10
C ASN A 850 -4.71 -58.24 -20.75
N ASN A 851 -5.73 -58.61 -21.53
CA ASN A 851 -6.55 -59.82 -21.33
C ASN A 851 -6.98 -59.99 -19.85
N ALA A 852 -7.53 -58.93 -19.26
CA ALA A 852 -8.11 -58.98 -17.93
C ALA A 852 -9.58 -59.42 -18.00
N PRO A 853 -10.15 -60.00 -16.92
CA PRO A 853 -11.58 -60.31 -16.90
C PRO A 853 -12.42 -59.04 -17.10
N SER A 854 -13.42 -59.11 -17.99
CA SER A 854 -14.42 -58.03 -18.20
C SER A 854 -15.06 -57.56 -16.90
N ASP A 855 -15.20 -58.49 -15.96
CA ASP A 855 -15.94 -58.36 -14.72
C ASP A 855 -15.14 -57.59 -13.65
N ALA A 856 -13.85 -57.29 -13.92
CA ALA A 856 -12.97 -56.54 -13.04
C ALA A 856 -13.41 -55.08 -12.82
N PHE A 857 -14.02 -54.45 -13.83
CA PHE A 857 -14.49 -53.06 -13.76
C PHE A 857 -15.84 -52.89 -14.48
N PHE A 858 -16.91 -53.42 -13.89
CA PHE A 858 -18.25 -53.33 -14.49
C PHE A 858 -18.95 -51.99 -14.20
N MET A 859 -18.76 -51.00 -15.08
CA MET A 859 -19.64 -49.82 -15.11
C MET A 859 -20.75 -50.01 -16.15
N GLY A 860 -21.79 -50.73 -15.74
CA GLY A 860 -23.05 -50.84 -16.49
C GLY A 860 -23.77 -49.50 -16.59
N SER A 861 -24.76 -49.42 -17.49
CA SER A 861 -25.60 -48.23 -17.69
C SER A 861 -26.32 -47.83 -16.40
N LEU A 862 -25.87 -46.74 -15.79
CA LEU A 862 -26.42 -46.27 -14.52
C LEU A 862 -27.86 -45.78 -14.73
N LYS A 863 -28.84 -46.47 -14.14
CA LYS A 863 -30.17 -45.89 -13.94
C LYS A 863 -29.99 -44.54 -13.24
N HIS A 864 -30.59 -43.48 -13.79
CA HIS A 864 -30.57 -42.17 -13.15
C HIS A 864 -31.32 -42.30 -11.81
N ARG A 865 -30.61 -42.11 -10.70
CA ARG A 865 -31.20 -42.17 -9.35
C ARG A 865 -30.72 -41.00 -8.52
N ASP A 866 -31.59 -40.50 -7.65
CA ASP A 866 -31.27 -39.45 -6.69
C ASP A 866 -30.59 -40.04 -5.42
N LEU A 867 -30.36 -39.20 -4.40
CA LEU A 867 -29.78 -39.66 -3.13
C LEU A 867 -30.74 -40.53 -2.30
N ARG A 868 -32.05 -40.44 -2.54
CA ARG A 868 -33.10 -41.20 -1.85
C ARG A 868 -33.29 -42.59 -2.49
N GLY A 869 -32.78 -42.76 -3.71
CA GLY A 869 -32.83 -44.00 -4.48
C GLY A 869 -33.98 -44.04 -5.49
N GLU A 870 -34.73 -42.96 -5.67
CA GLU A 870 -35.83 -42.90 -6.63
C GLU A 870 -35.31 -42.85 -8.07
N GLU A 871 -36.04 -43.47 -9.01
CA GLU A 871 -35.62 -43.54 -10.41
C GLU A 871 -36.06 -42.29 -11.18
N VAL A 872 -35.09 -41.42 -11.46
CA VAL A 872 -35.28 -40.13 -12.13
C VAL A 872 -35.47 -40.37 -13.63
N GLN A 873 -36.52 -39.83 -14.23
CA GLN A 873 -36.73 -39.94 -15.67
C GLN A 873 -35.57 -39.31 -16.45
N SER A 874 -35.07 -40.02 -17.47
CA SER A 874 -33.98 -39.59 -18.35
C SER A 874 -34.41 -38.59 -19.42
N GLN A 875 -35.67 -38.16 -19.41
CA GLN A 875 -36.26 -37.24 -20.39
C GLN A 875 -36.52 -35.88 -19.73
N LEU A 876 -36.00 -34.83 -20.36
CA LEU A 876 -36.55 -33.49 -20.19
C LEU A 876 -38.01 -33.51 -20.68
N PRO A 877 -38.95 -32.82 -20.00
CA PRO A 877 -40.14 -32.33 -20.69
C PRO A 877 -39.67 -31.55 -21.91
N ARG A 878 -40.28 -31.80 -23.08
CA ARG A 878 -40.22 -30.81 -24.15
C ARG A 878 -40.98 -29.59 -23.65
N GLU A 879 -40.31 -28.45 -23.59
CA GLU A 879 -41.01 -27.18 -23.79
C GLU A 879 -41.51 -27.25 -25.24
N GLU A 880 -42.84 -27.19 -25.41
CA GLU A 880 -43.45 -27.31 -26.73
C GLU A 880 -43.18 -26.02 -27.51
N SER A 881 -42.87 -26.18 -28.80
CA SER A 881 -42.47 -25.10 -29.68
C SER A 881 -43.66 -24.24 -30.09
N ASP A 882 -43.64 -22.97 -29.72
CA ASP A 882 -44.05 -21.91 -30.64
C ASP A 882 -42.79 -21.43 -31.39
N ASP A 883 -42.86 -21.40 -32.71
CA ASP A 883 -41.73 -21.19 -33.62
C ASP A 883 -41.94 -19.90 -34.43
N GLU A 884 -41.00 -18.98 -34.36
CA GLU A 884 -40.71 -18.07 -35.48
C GLU A 884 -39.25 -17.57 -35.43
N GLY A 885 -38.35 -18.43 -35.92
CA GLY A 885 -37.14 -18.09 -36.70
C GLY A 885 -36.09 -17.09 -36.18
N ASP A 886 -34.82 -17.53 -36.19
CA ASP A 886 -33.77 -16.70 -36.80
C ASP A 886 -32.68 -17.58 -37.45
N GLU A 887 -31.98 -17.05 -38.46
CA GLU A 887 -31.04 -17.82 -39.28
C GLU A 887 -29.58 -17.79 -38.78
N LEU A 888 -28.86 -18.85 -39.16
CA LEU A 888 -27.44 -19.07 -39.02
C LEU A 888 -26.56 -17.80 -39.15
N ASN A 889 -25.58 -17.66 -38.25
CA ASN A 889 -24.21 -17.54 -38.73
C ASN A 889 -23.20 -18.21 -37.81
N SER A 890 -22.10 -18.68 -38.41
CA SER A 890 -21.03 -19.41 -37.75
C SER A 890 -19.90 -18.49 -37.33
N ASP A 891 -19.16 -18.89 -36.30
CA ASP A 891 -17.70 -18.85 -36.45
C ASP A 891 -17.00 -20.02 -35.75
N ARG A 892 -15.77 -20.31 -36.19
CA ARG A 892 -15.03 -21.52 -35.81
C ARG A 892 -13.97 -21.23 -34.75
N MET A 893 -13.97 -22.02 -33.67
CA MET A 893 -12.75 -22.26 -32.89
C MET A 893 -12.10 -23.54 -33.38
N ASN A 894 -10.99 -23.39 -34.11
CA ASN A 894 -9.97 -24.43 -34.17
C ASN A 894 -9.17 -24.39 -32.87
N SER A 895 -8.82 -25.55 -32.32
CA SER A 895 -7.57 -25.66 -31.58
C SER A 895 -6.42 -25.68 -32.59
N ASP A 896 -5.28 -25.11 -32.23
CA ASP A 896 -4.08 -25.87 -31.86
C ASP A 896 -2.97 -24.85 -31.54
N ASP A 897 -2.30 -25.04 -30.40
CA ASP A 897 -0.86 -24.83 -30.20
C ASP A 897 -0.53 -25.06 -28.71
N MET A 898 0.45 -25.93 -28.47
CA MET A 898 1.04 -26.28 -27.19
C MET A 898 2.51 -26.57 -27.48
N ASP A 899 3.37 -25.56 -27.38
CA ASP A 899 4.82 -25.75 -27.47
C ASP A 899 5.38 -26.36 -26.19
N THR A 900 6.35 -27.25 -26.33
CA THR A 900 7.48 -27.44 -25.40
C THR A 900 8.50 -28.39 -26.04
N ASP A 901 9.73 -27.89 -26.20
CA ASP A 901 11.05 -28.55 -26.01
C ASP A 901 11.30 -29.93 -26.69
N ASN A 902 12.44 -30.21 -27.35
CA ASN A 902 13.79 -29.64 -27.19
C ASN A 902 14.74 -29.92 -28.39
N GLU A 903 15.93 -29.32 -28.31
CA GLU A 903 17.28 -29.71 -28.80
C GLU A 903 17.49 -30.90 -29.78
N ASP A 904 18.40 -30.75 -30.78
CA ASP A 904 19.41 -31.76 -31.16
C ASP A 904 20.56 -31.19 -32.03
N GLU A 905 21.67 -31.93 -32.19
CA GLU A 905 23.02 -31.45 -32.62
C GLU A 905 23.40 -31.57 -34.13
N ASP A 906 24.63 -31.13 -34.47
CA ASP A 906 25.30 -31.11 -35.79
C ASP A 906 25.40 -32.47 -36.54
N ASN A 907 25.30 -32.46 -37.89
CA ASN A 907 26.49 -32.56 -38.79
C ASN A 907 26.25 -32.75 -40.33
N GLU A 908 27.27 -32.29 -41.08
CA GLU A 908 27.85 -32.74 -42.37
C GLU A 908 27.08 -32.88 -43.72
N GLU A 909 27.67 -32.17 -44.72
CA GLU A 909 27.88 -32.47 -46.16
C GLU A 909 26.73 -32.76 -47.17
N GLY A 910 26.86 -32.15 -48.38
CA GLY A 910 26.09 -32.56 -49.58
C GLY A 910 26.01 -31.53 -50.72
N HIS A 911 27.01 -31.42 -51.60
CA HIS A 911 26.97 -30.53 -52.78
C HIS A 911 25.90 -30.88 -53.83
N SER A 912 25.22 -29.87 -54.41
CA SER A 912 25.02 -29.79 -55.88
C SER A 912 24.58 -28.42 -56.45
N VAL A 913 25.50 -27.79 -57.21
CA VAL A 913 25.38 -27.06 -58.50
C VAL A 913 24.18 -26.10 -58.82
N THR A 914 24.53 -24.97 -59.44
CA THR A 914 23.69 -23.81 -59.80
C THR A 914 23.13 -23.82 -61.24
N SER A 915 22.03 -23.06 -61.48
CA SER A 915 21.54 -22.61 -62.81
C SER A 915 20.50 -21.48 -62.63
N HIS A 916 20.77 -20.18 -62.86
CA HIS A 916 20.92 -19.41 -64.12
C HIS A 916 19.66 -18.61 -64.59
N ARG A 917 19.88 -17.28 -64.71
CA ARG A 917 19.12 -16.14 -65.29
C ARG A 917 18.72 -16.31 -66.79
N PRO A 918 18.04 -15.34 -67.48
CA PRO A 918 16.96 -14.37 -67.12
C PRO A 918 15.93 -14.10 -68.28
N SER A 919 15.23 -12.93 -68.26
CA SER A 919 14.60 -12.18 -69.40
C SER A 919 13.29 -12.72 -70.04
N GLN A 920 12.41 -11.94 -70.71
CA GLN A 920 12.40 -10.52 -71.18
C GLN A 920 10.95 -9.94 -71.32
N ALA A 921 10.81 -8.64 -71.67
CA ALA A 921 9.53 -7.90 -71.95
C ALA A 921 9.33 -7.72 -73.51
N PRO A 922 8.66 -6.69 -74.16
CA PRO A 922 7.88 -5.48 -73.73
C PRO A 922 6.70 -4.96 -74.66
N LYS A 923 6.19 -3.72 -74.41
CA LYS A 923 5.43 -2.74 -75.29
C LYS A 923 3.91 -3.00 -75.57
N VAL A 924 3.01 -2.06 -75.94
CA VAL A 924 3.00 -0.69 -76.58
C VAL A 924 1.89 0.23 -75.95
N ILE A 925 2.11 1.46 -75.43
CA ILE A 925 1.83 2.88 -75.92
C ILE A 925 0.50 3.18 -76.70
N PRO A 926 -0.02 4.44 -76.97
CA PRO A 926 0.22 5.86 -76.50
C PRO A 926 -1.11 6.71 -76.29
N PRO A 927 -1.25 8.06 -76.51
CA PRO A 927 -0.52 9.32 -76.11
C PRO A 927 -1.39 10.49 -75.50
N THR A 928 -0.79 11.56 -74.92
CA THR A 928 -0.76 13.00 -75.40
C THR A 928 -0.45 14.09 -74.30
N ASN A 929 0.38 15.09 -74.68
CA ASN A 929 0.49 16.53 -74.27
C ASN A 929 0.65 16.94 -72.76
N ASN A 930 1.70 17.68 -72.33
CA ASN A 930 2.01 19.15 -72.42
C ASN A 930 1.15 20.03 -71.45
N GLU A 931 1.63 21.09 -70.74
CA GLU A 931 2.77 22.02 -71.00
C GLU A 931 3.19 22.89 -69.77
N SER A 932 4.50 23.13 -69.52
CA SER A 932 5.14 24.33 -68.86
C SER A 932 4.75 24.77 -67.39
N ASN A 933 5.47 25.60 -66.60
CA ASN A 933 6.87 26.11 -66.61
C ASN A 933 7.34 26.65 -65.21
N ASN A 934 8.60 26.40 -64.86
CA ASN A 934 9.67 27.26 -64.28
C ASN A 934 9.45 28.53 -63.39
N ASN A 935 10.29 28.63 -62.33
CA ASN A 935 11.08 29.79 -61.84
C ASN A 935 10.37 31.00 -61.17
N GLU A 936 10.99 31.90 -60.35
CA GLU A 936 12.23 31.96 -59.51
C GLU A 936 12.28 33.37 -58.82
N VAL A 937 13.36 33.71 -58.09
CA VAL A 937 13.84 35.07 -57.69
C VAL A 937 13.45 35.58 -56.27
N THR A 938 14.28 36.49 -55.76
CA THR A 938 14.49 36.96 -54.37
C THR A 938 14.23 38.48 -54.19
N MET A 939 14.78 39.08 -53.11
CA MET A 939 14.77 40.51 -52.69
C MET A 939 13.55 40.89 -51.84
N GLU A 940 13.70 41.29 -50.56
CA GLU A 940 14.36 42.49 -49.98
C GLU A 940 13.54 43.78 -50.16
N ILE A 941 13.18 44.41 -49.03
CA ILE A 941 13.35 45.84 -48.69
C ILE A 941 12.69 46.09 -47.31
N ASP A 942 13.52 46.08 -46.27
CA ASP A 942 13.93 47.23 -45.45
C ASP A 942 12.95 48.33 -44.94
N PHE A 943 13.42 49.01 -43.88
CA PHE A 943 13.03 50.32 -43.31
C PHE A 943 11.95 50.46 -42.20
N ASP A 944 12.43 51.01 -41.06
CA ASP A 944 11.84 51.98 -40.10
C ASP A 944 10.49 51.71 -39.40
N SER A 945 10.44 51.70 -38.04
CA SER A 945 10.43 52.84 -37.07
C SER A 945 8.98 53.35 -36.82
N GLU A 946 8.60 54.05 -35.75
CA GLU A 946 9.26 54.61 -34.55
C GLU A 946 8.41 54.16 -33.31
N THR A 947 9.00 53.69 -32.20
CA THR A 947 9.42 54.42 -30.98
C THR A 947 8.30 55.14 -30.17
N ASP A 948 8.48 55.12 -28.83
CA ASP A 948 8.10 56.17 -27.86
C ASP A 948 6.60 56.38 -27.49
N ASP A 949 6.21 56.70 -26.24
CA ASP A 949 6.95 56.71 -24.96
C ASP A 949 6.02 56.82 -23.71
N GLU A 950 6.60 56.71 -22.50
CA GLU A 950 6.32 57.47 -21.24
C GLU A 950 4.87 57.72 -20.68
N LYS A 951 4.57 57.84 -19.36
CA LYS A 951 5.26 57.55 -18.08
C LYS A 951 4.32 57.76 -16.86
N ASN A 952 4.82 57.40 -15.67
CA ASN A 952 4.59 57.98 -14.32
C ASN A 952 3.22 57.90 -13.60
N ASP A 953 3.19 57.09 -12.53
CA ASP A 953 3.12 57.48 -11.09
C ASP A 953 1.94 58.27 -10.45
N VAL A 954 1.88 58.09 -9.11
CA VAL A 954 1.38 58.98 -8.03
C VAL A 954 0.04 58.62 -7.33
N GLU A 955 0.17 58.08 -6.12
CA GLU A 955 -0.80 58.07 -4.99
C GLU A 955 -1.08 59.50 -4.45
N PRO A 956 -2.26 59.84 -3.86
CA PRO A 956 -2.54 59.46 -2.45
C PRO A 956 -4.02 59.37 -1.97
N ASN A 957 -4.18 58.94 -0.71
CA ASN A 957 -5.40 58.87 0.14
C ASN A 957 -5.79 60.22 0.83
N PRO A 958 -6.90 60.35 1.62
CA PRO A 958 -8.21 59.65 1.63
C PRO A 958 -9.40 60.63 1.33
N PRO A 959 -10.23 61.28 2.21
CA PRO A 959 -10.65 61.13 3.64
C PRO A 959 -12.19 61.28 3.98
N VAL A 960 -12.57 61.07 5.27
CA VAL A 960 -13.63 61.76 6.10
C VAL A 960 -15.16 61.42 6.03
N ILE A 961 -15.64 60.77 7.12
CA ILE A 961 -16.80 60.99 8.06
C ILE A 961 -18.25 61.36 7.58
N SER A 962 -19.23 60.53 8.00
CA SER A 962 -20.57 60.85 8.61
C SER A 962 -21.19 59.53 9.13
N ILE A 963 -21.85 59.33 10.30
CA ILE A 963 -22.64 60.12 11.29
C ILE A 963 -24.12 60.33 10.89
N CYS A 964 -25.04 60.33 11.88
CA CYS A 964 -26.50 60.12 11.88
C CYS A 964 -26.90 58.63 11.98
N ASP A 965 -27.32 58.04 13.12
CA ASP A 965 -28.12 58.48 14.31
C ASP A 965 -29.65 58.30 14.13
N ASP A 966 -30.37 58.28 15.26
CA ASP A 966 -31.84 58.23 15.47
C ASP A 966 -32.55 56.85 15.23
N ASP A 967 -33.51 56.36 16.05
CA ASP A 967 -33.94 56.62 17.44
C ASP A 967 -35.03 55.59 17.87
N ASP A 968 -35.52 55.66 19.14
CA ASP A 968 -36.75 55.04 19.73
C ASP A 968 -36.80 53.48 19.78
N ASP A 969 -37.64 52.77 20.54
CA ASP A 969 -38.86 53.02 21.36
C ASP A 969 -38.79 52.04 22.59
N ASP A 970 -39.42 52.32 23.74
CA ASP A 970 -38.79 52.12 25.08
C ASP A 970 -39.52 51.19 26.12
N ASP A 971 -39.07 51.20 27.40
CA ASP A 971 -39.72 50.67 28.66
C ASP A 971 -39.65 49.11 28.93
N ASP A 972 -39.66 48.54 30.17
CA ASP A 972 -39.51 49.02 31.57
C ASP A 972 -39.31 47.84 32.58
N ASP A 973 -39.03 48.15 33.87
CA ASP A 973 -39.35 47.42 35.13
C ASP A 973 -38.84 45.95 35.36
N ASP A 974 -37.91 45.68 36.29
CA ASP A 974 -38.10 45.41 37.76
C ASP A 974 -38.16 43.89 38.10
N ASP A 975 -37.71 43.34 39.24
CA ASP A 975 -36.98 43.84 40.43
C ASP A 975 -36.27 42.67 41.18
N ASP A 976 -35.67 42.96 42.34
CA ASP A 976 -35.38 42.07 43.49
C ASP A 976 -34.29 40.95 43.40
N ASP A 977 -33.18 41.26 44.08
CA ASP A 977 -32.36 40.42 44.99
C ASP A 977 -32.96 39.10 45.53
N ASP A 978 -32.13 38.06 45.75
CA ASP A 978 -31.48 37.84 47.09
C ASP A 978 -30.36 36.76 47.03
N ASP A 979 -29.50 36.74 48.07
CA ASP A 979 -28.25 35.96 48.20
C ASP A 979 -28.43 34.68 49.08
N VAL A 980 -27.32 34.00 49.42
CA VAL A 980 -27.15 32.93 50.44
C VAL A 980 -27.50 31.48 49.97
N LYS A 981 -26.59 30.53 49.64
CA LYS A 981 -25.20 30.16 50.05
C LYS A 981 -25.12 29.15 51.23
N MET A 982 -24.16 28.21 51.16
CA MET A 982 -23.74 27.22 52.19
C MET A 982 -24.65 25.98 52.40
N ILE A 983 -24.17 24.76 52.75
CA ILE A 983 -22.79 24.26 52.96
C ILE A 983 -22.68 22.73 52.69
N GLU A 984 -21.45 22.22 52.63
CA GLU A 984 -21.06 20.81 52.43
C GLU A 984 -21.55 19.85 53.54
N GLN A 985 -21.51 18.52 53.29
CA GLN A 985 -20.62 17.62 54.03
C GLN A 985 -20.51 16.20 53.43
N GLN A 986 -19.49 15.47 53.86
CA GLN A 986 -19.03 14.18 53.30
C GLN A 986 -19.52 12.95 54.10
N ASP A 987 -19.21 11.79 53.53
CA ASP A 987 -18.62 10.59 54.17
C ASP A 987 -19.44 9.34 54.55
N GLU A 988 -18.76 8.22 54.22
CA GLU A 988 -18.74 6.86 54.78
C GLU A 988 -20.01 6.04 55.09
N GLY A 989 -19.85 4.71 55.04
CA GLY A 989 -20.58 3.82 55.97
C GLY A 989 -21.17 2.53 55.38
N SER A 990 -20.33 1.53 55.09
CA SER A 990 -20.78 0.17 54.74
C SER A 990 -21.55 -0.54 55.87
N LYS A 991 -22.52 -1.41 55.53
CA LYS A 991 -22.87 -2.60 56.35
C LYS A 991 -23.71 -3.69 55.66
N GLU A 992 -23.82 -4.80 56.38
CA GLU A 992 -24.06 -6.17 55.89
C GLU A 992 -25.53 -6.64 55.93
N GLU A 993 -25.76 -7.74 55.21
CA GLU A 993 -26.79 -8.80 55.33
C GLU A 993 -28.07 -8.60 56.17
N SER A 994 -29.22 -8.94 55.57
CA SER A 994 -30.08 -10.06 56.03
C SER A 994 -31.10 -10.47 54.96
N ALA A 995 -31.83 -11.58 55.16
CA ALA A 995 -32.38 -12.40 54.07
C ALA A 995 -33.91 -12.67 54.11
N GLU A 996 -34.37 -13.45 53.09
CA GLU A 996 -35.72 -14.02 52.79
C GLU A 996 -36.48 -13.35 51.62
N GLY A 997 -36.94 -14.06 50.57
CA GLY A 997 -36.60 -15.44 50.15
C GLY A 997 -37.48 -16.06 49.04
N LYS A 998 -36.88 -16.87 48.15
CA LYS A 998 -37.47 -17.79 47.12
C LYS A 998 -38.13 -17.10 45.89
N PRO A 999 -37.95 -17.64 44.64
CA PRO A 999 -38.56 -18.92 44.22
C PRO A 999 -37.53 -19.88 43.49
N PRO A 1000 -37.81 -20.70 42.43
CA PRO A 1000 -37.43 -22.13 42.51
C PRO A 1000 -36.54 -22.72 41.38
N ARG A 1001 -35.48 -23.44 41.79
CA ARG A 1001 -34.90 -24.66 41.19
C ARG A 1001 -34.66 -24.72 39.65
N LYS A 1002 -33.43 -24.40 39.23
CA LYS A 1002 -32.74 -25.14 38.14
C LYS A 1002 -32.06 -26.41 38.71
N LYS A 1003 -31.71 -27.39 37.87
CA LYS A 1003 -31.05 -28.65 38.27
C LYS A 1003 -29.52 -28.49 38.34
N GLN A 1004 -28.89 -29.12 39.32
CA GLN A 1004 -27.44 -29.24 39.44
C GLN A 1004 -26.86 -30.18 38.36
N ARG A 1005 -25.61 -29.91 37.97
CA ARG A 1005 -24.59 -30.95 37.74
C ARG A 1005 -23.41 -30.65 38.67
N LEU A 1006 -22.70 -31.68 39.12
CA LEU A 1006 -21.67 -31.55 40.15
C LEU A 1006 -20.37 -31.00 39.55
N GLY A 1007 -19.66 -30.17 40.32
CA GLY A 1007 -18.27 -29.86 40.02
C GLY A 1007 -17.35 -31.02 40.43
N LEU A 1008 -16.31 -31.25 39.64
CA LEU A 1008 -15.09 -31.94 40.03
C LEU A 1008 -13.96 -30.94 39.82
N GLY A 1009 -13.12 -30.74 40.83
CA GLY A 1009 -12.04 -29.76 40.76
C GLY A 1009 -10.95 -30.22 39.78
N ARG A 1010 -10.46 -29.30 38.93
CA ARG A 1010 -9.17 -29.48 38.25
C ARG A 1010 -8.02 -29.27 39.26
N PRO A 1011 -6.88 -29.95 39.10
CA PRO A 1011 -5.70 -29.69 39.93
C PRO A 1011 -5.15 -28.28 39.67
N SER A 1012 -4.48 -27.71 40.66
CA SER A 1012 -3.70 -26.49 40.51
C SER A 1012 -2.51 -26.72 39.58
N PHE A 1013 -2.45 -26.02 38.46
CA PHE A 1013 -1.21 -25.85 37.72
C PHE A 1013 -0.26 -24.94 38.53
N PRO A 1014 1.07 -25.09 38.42
CA PRO A 1014 2.00 -24.30 39.22
C PRO A 1014 2.06 -22.85 38.71
N GLN A 1015 1.72 -21.88 39.55
CA GLN A 1015 2.21 -20.52 39.36
C GLN A 1015 3.73 -20.51 39.58
N GLY A 1016 4.51 -20.22 38.55
CA GLY A 1016 5.97 -20.10 38.68
C GLY A 1016 6.77 -20.53 37.45
N LYS A 1017 6.75 -19.66 36.43
CA LYS A 1017 7.86 -19.36 35.49
C LYS A 1017 7.42 -18.21 34.58
N VAL A 1018 8.25 -17.17 34.48
CA VAL A 1018 8.15 -16.18 33.40
C VAL A 1018 8.75 -16.82 32.16
N PHE A 1019 8.12 -16.68 31.00
CA PHE A 1019 8.53 -17.35 29.77
C PHE A 1019 9.65 -16.56 29.08
N SER A 1020 10.89 -16.86 29.49
CA SER A 1020 12.13 -16.27 28.95
C SER A 1020 12.24 -16.43 27.43
N LEU A 1021 11.89 -15.39 26.68
CA LEU A 1021 12.05 -15.35 25.22
C LEU A 1021 13.53 -15.37 24.81
N THR A 1022 14.39 -14.75 25.60
CA THR A 1022 15.85 -14.70 25.47
C THR A 1022 16.52 -15.46 26.64
N ARG A 1023 16.88 -16.73 26.38
CA ARG A 1023 17.72 -17.67 27.17
C ARG A 1023 17.79 -17.53 28.71
N ASP A 1024 17.49 -18.55 29.52
CA ASP A 1024 17.41 -20.01 29.29
C ASP A 1024 16.34 -20.67 30.20
N GLU A 1025 15.54 -21.59 29.66
CA GLU A 1025 15.16 -22.87 30.29
C GLU A 1025 14.70 -23.90 29.24
#